data_AF-A0A668T057-F1
#
_entry.id   AF-A0A668T057-F1
#
_cell.length_a   1.000
_cell.length_b   1.000
_cell.length_c   1.000
_cell.angle_alpha   90.00
_cell.angle_beta   90.00
_cell.angle_gamma   90.00
#
_symmetry.space_group_name_H-M   'P 1'
#
loop_
_entity.id
_entity.type
_entity.pdbx_description
1 polymer ?
#
loop_
_entity_poly.entity_id
_entity_poly.type
_entity_poly.pdbx_seq_one_letter_code
_entity_poly.pdbx_strand_id
1 'polypeptide(L)'
;LTHCWMVKLDEQGQWKKYWFVLTDHSLRYYKDSIAEEASDLDGEMDLSTCYNVTEYQAQRNYGFQIHTQEGVHTLSAMTAGIRRNWIQAVMKNVRPSTAPDVASSTEDHGSFSPLEGLVRPDVTQDSPSSEASSVDKEATSGVIKSRARERRREGRSKTFDWAEFRPIAQALAQQRAQEAESLQADMGELERSRRREERRKRYESVTSSEPASVKEGGRTDNERGDEPPDSLGPVSLERQQMVEEVIEEHWRQVEKTPIREERRVPLPTTVQSRETVELEQLLESYKQGIEDLKAQLKSCHKQLLDSNKHKQELELQLRMALERDQDDRSGYISPATCERGFAAMEESHQKVIDELQKKHQRELENLKEEKERLLAEETAATIAAIEAMKNAHRTELEKELEKARKANSNTENADIEEIRRQHEEELCSFQREIEVLSEQYSQKCLENAHLAQALEAERQALRQCQRENQELNAHNQELNNRLAAEITKMRSMTSEDGVGDTNTTIQGKELYELEVMMRVKESEVQYLKQEINSLKDELQAAQRDKKYATDKYKDIYTELSIVKAKAERDLGRLRDQLQLAHEALGEPALEEVERGGYDIMKSKSNPDILKMAAAAAKRSERTMRSKSLKEGLTAEQRLHLFENKDTKEF
;
A
#
# COMPACT_ATOMS: atom_id res chain seq x y z
N LEU A 1 -5.06 4.95 -12.86
CA LEU A 1 -5.81 6.13 -13.35
C LEU A 1 -7.09 5.59 -13.92
N THR A 2 -8.14 5.59 -13.11
CA THR A 2 -9.44 4.97 -13.44
C THR A 2 -10.58 5.99 -13.35
N HIS A 3 -10.27 7.27 -13.16
CA HIS A 3 -11.14 8.37 -13.55
C HIS A 3 -10.45 9.28 -14.57
N CYS A 4 -11.19 9.81 -15.56
CA CYS A 4 -10.80 11.00 -16.33
C CYS A 4 -11.94 11.57 -17.18
N TRP A 5 -11.74 12.77 -17.69
CA TRP A 5 -12.59 13.36 -18.73
C TRP A 5 -12.42 12.66 -20.08
N MET A 6 -13.53 12.24 -20.69
CA MET A 6 -13.60 11.79 -22.09
C MET A 6 -14.87 12.33 -22.75
N VAL A 7 -15.03 12.11 -24.05
CA VAL A 7 -16.31 12.37 -24.75
C VAL A 7 -16.98 11.06 -25.16
N LYS A 8 -18.30 10.99 -25.04
CA LYS A 8 -19.17 9.90 -25.49
C LYS A 8 -20.02 10.39 -26.65
N LEU A 9 -20.19 9.54 -27.66
CA LEU A 9 -21.20 9.72 -28.69
C LEU A 9 -22.56 9.32 -28.11
N ASP A 10 -23.55 10.19 -28.21
CA ASP A 10 -24.93 9.88 -27.86
C ASP A 10 -25.72 9.32 -29.06
N GLU A 11 -26.95 8.87 -28.78
CA GLU A 11 -27.88 8.33 -29.78
C GLU A 11 -28.32 9.37 -30.82
N GLN A 12 -28.14 10.66 -30.54
CA GLN A 12 -28.39 11.75 -31.50
C GLN A 12 -27.15 12.05 -32.37
N GLY A 13 -26.06 11.29 -32.22
CA GLY A 13 -24.80 11.47 -32.95
C GLY A 13 -23.97 12.66 -32.47
N GLN A 14 -24.25 13.22 -31.30
CA GLN A 14 -23.49 14.33 -30.73
C GLN A 14 -22.43 13.83 -29.74
N TRP A 15 -21.30 14.54 -29.68
CA TRP A 15 -20.22 14.25 -28.74
C TRP A 15 -20.38 15.09 -27.46
N LYS A 16 -20.80 14.44 -26.37
CA LYS A 16 -20.94 15.07 -25.04
C LYS A 16 -19.77 14.68 -24.14
N LYS A 17 -19.28 15.63 -23.32
CA LYS A 17 -18.14 15.45 -22.41
C LYS A 17 -18.63 14.99 -21.05
N TYR A 18 -18.06 13.90 -20.54
CA TYR A 18 -18.38 13.36 -19.21
C TYR A 18 -17.11 13.01 -18.44
N TRP A 19 -17.24 13.00 -17.11
CA TRP A 19 -16.24 12.47 -16.19
C TRP A 19 -16.50 10.97 -16.02
N PHE A 20 -15.60 10.13 -16.53
CA PHE A 20 -15.72 8.68 -16.48
C PHE A 20 -15.01 8.12 -15.27
N VAL A 21 -15.59 7.09 -14.64
CA VAL A 21 -15.04 6.36 -13.50
C VAL A 21 -15.20 4.85 -13.76
N LEU A 22 -14.08 4.13 -13.82
CA LEU A 22 -14.04 2.68 -14.00
C LEU A 22 -14.07 1.98 -12.64
N THR A 23 -15.00 1.05 -12.48
CA THR A 23 -15.04 0.11 -11.36
C THR A 23 -14.93 -1.33 -11.87
N ASP A 24 -14.88 -2.29 -10.95
CA ASP A 24 -14.51 -3.68 -11.26
C ASP A 24 -15.50 -4.40 -12.19
N HIS A 25 -16.77 -3.95 -12.22
CA HIS A 25 -17.83 -4.54 -13.07
C HIS A 25 -18.56 -3.53 -13.96
N SER A 26 -18.37 -2.22 -13.78
CA SER A 26 -19.06 -1.21 -14.62
C SER A 26 -18.26 0.07 -14.82
N LEU A 27 -18.59 0.76 -15.93
CA LEU A 27 -18.06 2.06 -16.31
C LEU A 27 -19.14 3.14 -16.07
N ARG A 28 -18.97 3.92 -15.01
CA ARG A 28 -19.87 5.02 -14.63
C ARG A 28 -19.44 6.33 -15.28
N TYR A 29 -20.40 7.22 -15.57
CA TYR A 29 -20.09 8.56 -16.04
C TYR A 29 -21.00 9.65 -15.46
N TYR A 30 -20.38 10.80 -15.17
CA TYR A 30 -20.94 11.93 -14.44
C TYR A 30 -20.79 13.22 -15.24
N LYS A 31 -21.58 14.25 -14.91
CA LYS A 31 -21.45 15.59 -15.52
C LYS A 31 -20.10 16.23 -15.20
N ASP A 32 -19.66 16.10 -13.95
CA ASP A 32 -18.37 16.55 -13.42
C ASP A 32 -17.96 15.73 -12.17
N SER A 33 -16.88 16.13 -11.49
CA SER A 33 -16.38 15.46 -10.29
C SER A 33 -17.16 15.80 -9.00
N ILE A 34 -18.00 16.85 -9.00
CA ILE A 34 -18.88 17.17 -7.86
C ILE A 34 -20.09 16.22 -7.89
N ALA A 35 -20.58 15.90 -9.09
CA ALA A 35 -21.57 14.85 -9.30
C ALA A 35 -21.06 13.45 -8.91
N GLU A 36 -19.75 13.17 -9.03
CA GLU A 36 -19.14 11.93 -8.48
C GLU A 36 -19.25 11.91 -6.94
N GLU A 37 -18.81 12.98 -6.25
CA GLU A 37 -18.89 13.09 -4.79
C GLU A 37 -20.34 13.07 -4.27
N ALA A 38 -21.30 13.60 -5.04
CA ALA A 38 -22.73 13.60 -4.72
C ALA A 38 -23.47 12.32 -5.17
N SER A 39 -22.82 11.41 -5.90
CA SER A 39 -23.44 10.24 -6.55
C SER A 39 -24.58 10.53 -7.55
N ASP A 40 -24.60 11.72 -8.16
CA ASP A 40 -25.56 12.11 -9.23
C ASP A 40 -25.09 11.56 -10.59
N LEU A 41 -25.48 10.32 -10.90
CA LEU A 41 -24.97 9.57 -12.05
C LEU A 41 -25.71 9.90 -13.36
N ASP A 42 -24.96 10.30 -14.39
CA ASP A 42 -25.50 10.60 -15.74
C ASP A 42 -25.63 9.35 -16.64
N GLY A 43 -25.02 8.24 -16.22
CA GLY A 43 -25.28 6.91 -16.74
C GLY A 43 -24.26 5.88 -16.25
N GLU A 44 -24.71 4.63 -16.20
CA GLU A 44 -23.86 3.46 -16.02
C GLU A 44 -23.76 2.69 -17.33
N MET A 45 -22.70 1.90 -17.49
CA MET A 45 -22.50 1.01 -18.62
C MET A 45 -21.88 -0.27 -18.06
N ASP A 46 -22.65 -1.35 -18.03
CA ASP A 46 -22.18 -2.62 -17.47
C ASP A 46 -21.04 -3.20 -18.31
N LEU A 47 -20.00 -3.69 -17.63
CA LEU A 47 -18.88 -4.38 -18.25
C LEU A 47 -18.96 -5.89 -18.09
N SER A 48 -19.88 -6.43 -17.27
CA SER A 48 -20.11 -7.88 -17.20
C SER A 48 -20.62 -8.44 -18.53
N THR A 49 -21.40 -7.64 -19.28
CA THR A 49 -21.90 -7.96 -20.62
C THR A 49 -21.01 -7.49 -21.77
N CYS A 50 -19.84 -6.88 -21.49
CA CYS A 50 -18.89 -6.45 -22.52
C CYS A 50 -18.14 -7.66 -23.11
N TYR A 51 -18.08 -7.78 -24.43
CA TYR A 51 -17.36 -8.87 -25.11
C TYR A 51 -16.22 -8.40 -26.01
N ASN A 52 -16.16 -7.12 -26.39
CA ASN A 52 -15.08 -6.58 -27.22
C ASN A 52 -14.83 -5.08 -26.97
N VAL A 53 -13.58 -4.63 -27.15
CA VAL A 53 -13.21 -3.22 -27.12
C VAL A 53 -12.27 -2.91 -28.30
N THR A 54 -12.73 -2.11 -29.25
CA THR A 54 -12.04 -1.84 -30.53
C THR A 54 -11.56 -0.39 -30.63
N GLU A 55 -10.47 -0.14 -31.38
CA GLU A 55 -10.04 1.24 -31.69
C GLU A 55 -10.94 1.87 -32.78
N TYR A 56 -11.38 3.11 -32.58
CA TYR A 56 -12.30 3.80 -33.48
C TYR A 56 -11.72 5.15 -33.96
N GLN A 57 -11.80 5.42 -35.27
CA GLN A 57 -11.22 6.62 -35.86
C GLN A 57 -12.20 7.81 -35.77
N ALA A 58 -12.26 8.44 -34.60
CA ALA A 58 -13.07 9.64 -34.37
C ALA A 58 -12.42 10.90 -34.99
N GLN A 59 -13.25 11.81 -35.52
CA GLN A 59 -12.82 12.94 -36.37
C GLN A 59 -11.80 13.93 -35.78
N ARG A 60 -11.65 13.99 -34.44
CA ARG A 60 -10.78 14.97 -33.76
C ARG A 60 -10.03 14.43 -32.52
N ASN A 61 -10.27 13.19 -32.12
CA ASN A 61 -9.77 12.60 -30.87
C ASN A 61 -9.54 11.09 -31.05
N TYR A 62 -8.86 10.45 -30.08
CA TYR A 62 -8.53 9.04 -30.15
C TYR A 62 -9.70 8.19 -29.69
N GLY A 63 -10.58 7.83 -30.63
CA GLY A 63 -11.79 7.04 -30.40
C GLY A 63 -11.54 5.57 -30.08
N PHE A 64 -12.49 4.98 -29.35
CA PHE A 64 -12.61 3.55 -29.11
C PHE A 64 -14.09 3.18 -28.88
N GLN A 65 -14.45 1.94 -29.15
CA GLN A 65 -15.80 1.42 -29.00
C GLN A 65 -15.80 0.26 -28.01
N ILE A 66 -16.73 0.29 -27.06
CA ILE A 66 -16.98 -0.81 -26.13
C ILE A 66 -18.28 -1.49 -26.58
N HIS A 67 -18.22 -2.80 -26.78
CA HIS A 67 -19.32 -3.62 -27.30
C HIS A 67 -19.89 -4.45 -26.16
N THR A 68 -21.08 -4.09 -25.70
CA THR A 68 -21.87 -4.78 -24.68
C THR A 68 -23.04 -5.53 -25.33
N GLN A 69 -23.76 -6.34 -24.55
CA GLN A 69 -25.03 -6.92 -25.03
C GLN A 69 -26.12 -5.86 -25.25
N GLU A 70 -26.01 -4.70 -24.58
CA GLU A 70 -26.94 -3.57 -24.70
C GLU A 70 -26.66 -2.71 -25.94
N GLY A 71 -25.40 -2.64 -26.42
CA GLY A 71 -25.07 -1.92 -27.65
C GLY A 71 -23.58 -1.63 -27.86
N VAL A 72 -23.29 -0.67 -28.75
CA VAL A 72 -21.92 -0.23 -29.05
C VAL A 72 -21.71 1.20 -28.58
N HIS A 73 -21.02 1.37 -27.46
CA HIS A 73 -20.78 2.66 -26.85
C HIS A 73 -19.48 3.26 -27.39
N THR A 74 -19.59 4.35 -28.16
CA THR A 74 -18.44 5.00 -28.79
C THR A 74 -17.91 6.12 -27.89
N LEU A 75 -16.67 5.97 -27.41
CA LEU A 75 -15.95 6.92 -26.57
C LEU A 75 -14.77 7.54 -27.33
N SER A 76 -14.24 8.67 -26.85
CA SER A 76 -13.03 9.27 -27.40
C SER A 76 -12.18 9.99 -26.36
N ALA A 77 -10.89 9.68 -26.37
CA ALA A 77 -9.89 10.20 -25.46
C ALA A 77 -9.03 11.30 -26.11
N MET A 78 -8.60 12.28 -25.29
CA MET A 78 -7.79 13.41 -25.74
C MET A 78 -6.39 13.03 -26.24
N THR A 79 -5.88 11.83 -25.91
CA THR A 79 -4.59 11.32 -26.40
C THR A 79 -4.60 9.80 -26.65
N ALA A 80 -3.75 9.34 -27.57
CA ALA A 80 -3.53 7.92 -27.83
C ALA A 80 -2.95 7.15 -26.62
N GLY A 81 -2.36 7.84 -25.65
CA GLY A 81 -1.91 7.24 -24.39
C GLY A 81 -3.10 6.91 -23.48
N ILE A 82 -4.01 7.88 -23.31
CA ILE A 82 -5.25 7.72 -22.54
C ILE A 82 -6.12 6.63 -23.18
N ARG A 83 -6.35 6.65 -24.51
CA ARG A 83 -7.13 5.60 -25.20
C ARG A 83 -6.63 4.19 -24.86
N ARG A 84 -5.34 3.91 -25.09
CA ARG A 84 -4.77 2.57 -24.87
C ARG A 84 -4.86 2.15 -23.40
N ASN A 85 -4.70 3.08 -22.46
CA ASN A 85 -4.86 2.77 -21.05
C ASN A 85 -6.31 2.42 -20.68
N TRP A 86 -7.30 3.10 -21.24
CA TRP A 86 -8.72 2.77 -21.05
C TRP A 86 -9.12 1.45 -21.70
N ILE A 87 -8.70 1.16 -22.94
CA ILE A 87 -8.94 -0.14 -23.58
C ILE A 87 -8.40 -1.28 -22.71
N GLN A 88 -7.14 -1.16 -22.27
CA GLN A 88 -6.51 -2.15 -21.39
C GLN A 88 -7.20 -2.28 -20.02
N ALA A 89 -7.68 -1.16 -19.45
CA ALA A 89 -8.35 -1.17 -18.15
C ALA A 89 -9.75 -1.81 -18.23
N VAL A 90 -10.53 -1.51 -19.28
CA VAL A 90 -11.83 -2.15 -19.52
C VAL A 90 -11.65 -3.65 -19.78
N MET A 91 -10.80 -4.04 -20.73
CA MET A 91 -10.56 -5.46 -21.05
C MET A 91 -10.01 -6.29 -19.86
N LYS A 92 -9.40 -5.64 -18.85
CA LYS A 92 -8.96 -6.33 -17.63
C LYS A 92 -10.13 -6.68 -16.69
N ASN A 93 -11.12 -5.80 -16.58
CA ASN A 93 -12.28 -5.96 -15.70
C ASN A 93 -13.37 -6.87 -16.29
N VAL A 94 -13.32 -7.12 -17.59
CA VAL A 94 -14.25 -7.98 -18.36
C VAL A 94 -14.01 -9.49 -18.15
N ARG A 95 -13.02 -9.90 -17.33
CA ARG A 95 -12.77 -11.32 -17.05
C ARG A 95 -13.85 -11.89 -16.12
N PRO A 96 -14.61 -12.95 -16.51
CA PRO A 96 -15.66 -13.50 -15.66
C PRO A 96 -15.07 -14.18 -14.42
N SER A 97 -15.33 -13.61 -13.24
CA SER A 97 -14.99 -14.21 -11.94
C SER A 97 -16.12 -15.14 -11.48
N THR A 98 -16.36 -16.22 -12.24
CA THR A 98 -17.46 -17.17 -11.98
C THR A 98 -16.90 -18.54 -11.64
N ALA A 99 -16.70 -18.82 -10.35
CA ALA A 99 -16.51 -20.18 -9.87
C ALA A 99 -17.89 -20.86 -9.77
N PRO A 100 -18.11 -22.03 -10.41
CA PRO A 100 -19.32 -22.81 -10.19
C PRO A 100 -19.23 -23.59 -8.87
N ASP A 101 -20.31 -23.66 -8.12
CA ASP A 101 -20.41 -24.41 -6.86
C ASP A 101 -21.63 -25.36 -6.87
N VAL A 102 -21.52 -26.44 -6.09
CA VAL A 102 -22.49 -27.53 -5.83
C VAL A 102 -23.40 -28.01 -6.99
N ALA A 103 -23.02 -29.19 -7.51
CA ALA A 103 -23.87 -30.29 -7.98
C ALA A 103 -25.27 -30.02 -8.58
N SER A 104 -25.41 -30.37 -9.85
CA SER A 104 -26.61 -31.11 -10.32
C SER A 104 -26.17 -32.44 -10.93
N SER A 105 -26.88 -33.52 -10.59
CA SER A 105 -26.80 -34.83 -11.25
C SER A 105 -27.56 -34.76 -12.60
N THR A 106 -27.34 -35.62 -13.59
CA THR A 106 -27.20 -37.09 -13.55
C THR A 106 -26.33 -37.63 -14.70
N GLU A 107 -25.93 -38.89 -14.57
CA GLU A 107 -25.35 -39.71 -15.65
C GLU A 107 -26.38 -40.01 -16.75
N ASP A 108 -25.92 -40.18 -17.99
CA ASP A 108 -26.49 -41.20 -18.90
C ASP A 108 -25.43 -41.72 -19.89
N HIS A 109 -25.64 -42.91 -20.46
CA HIS A 109 -24.65 -43.68 -21.22
C HIS A 109 -24.98 -43.83 -22.72
N GLY A 110 -23.95 -43.89 -23.56
CA GLY A 110 -24.03 -44.29 -24.98
C GLY A 110 -22.98 -43.58 -25.83
N SER A 111 -21.85 -44.17 -26.24
CA SER A 111 -21.61 -45.41 -27.02
C SER A 111 -21.83 -45.24 -28.54
N PHE A 112 -20.97 -45.92 -29.31
CA PHE A 112 -20.90 -46.06 -30.79
C PHE A 112 -20.14 -45.00 -31.62
N SER A 113 -18.97 -45.45 -32.10
CA SER A 113 -18.23 -45.03 -33.32
C SER A 113 -18.71 -45.91 -34.51
N PRO A 114 -18.12 -45.96 -35.74
CA PRO A 114 -16.97 -45.25 -36.35
C PRO A 114 -17.15 -44.85 -37.86
N LEU A 115 -16.03 -44.66 -38.59
CA LEU A 115 -15.85 -44.59 -40.07
C LEU A 115 -16.30 -43.28 -40.78
N GLU A 116 -15.72 -42.80 -41.88
CA GLU A 116 -14.54 -43.17 -42.73
C GLU A 116 -14.08 -41.89 -43.50
N GLY A 117 -12.87 -41.66 -44.03
CA GLY A 117 -11.57 -42.35 -44.05
C GLY A 117 -10.72 -41.89 -45.28
N LEU A 118 -9.62 -42.61 -45.61
CA LEU A 118 -8.74 -42.44 -46.81
C LEU A 118 -7.91 -41.11 -46.87
N VAL A 119 -6.63 -41.03 -47.32
CA VAL A 119 -5.65 -41.99 -47.90
C VAL A 119 -4.25 -41.74 -47.28
N ARG A 120 -3.39 -42.77 -47.18
CA ARG A 120 -1.93 -42.65 -46.97
C ARG A 120 -1.17 -43.40 -48.08
N PRO A 121 -0.02 -42.90 -48.53
CA PRO A 121 1.22 -43.70 -48.49
C PRO A 121 2.37 -42.85 -47.88
N ASP A 122 3.27 -43.34 -47.03
CA ASP A 122 3.88 -44.65 -46.83
C ASP A 122 4.86 -45.09 -47.93
N VAL A 123 6.15 -44.89 -47.66
CA VAL A 123 7.26 -45.77 -48.06
C VAL A 123 8.23 -45.84 -46.87
N THR A 124 8.57 -47.05 -46.44
CA THR A 124 9.49 -47.36 -45.34
C THR A 124 10.96 -47.23 -45.74
N GLN A 125 11.88 -47.21 -44.75
CA GLN A 125 13.02 -48.15 -44.66
C GLN A 125 13.98 -47.77 -43.50
N ASP A 126 13.85 -48.51 -42.40
CA ASP A 126 14.87 -49.14 -41.55
C ASP A 126 16.14 -48.37 -41.06
N SER A 127 16.21 -48.26 -39.73
CA SER A 127 17.39 -48.21 -38.84
C SER A 127 18.40 -49.38 -39.08
N PRO A 128 19.62 -49.48 -38.47
CA PRO A 128 20.00 -48.90 -37.16
C PRO A 128 21.48 -48.53 -36.84
N SER A 129 21.62 -47.72 -35.77
CA SER A 129 22.53 -47.84 -34.60
C SER A 129 24.08 -47.91 -34.68
N SER A 130 24.67 -47.51 -33.54
CA SER A 130 26.01 -47.83 -32.99
C SER A 130 27.21 -47.10 -33.62
N GLU A 131 27.87 -46.19 -32.90
CA GLU A 131 28.75 -46.37 -31.71
C GLU A 131 30.15 -46.89 -32.05
N ALA A 132 31.18 -46.08 -31.77
CA ALA A 132 32.21 -46.37 -30.74
C ALA A 132 33.53 -45.63 -30.99
N SER A 133 34.03 -44.92 -29.96
CA SER A 133 35.47 -44.74 -29.66
C SER A 133 36.35 -43.94 -30.66
N SER A 134 37.61 -43.58 -30.36
CA SER A 134 38.19 -43.01 -29.12
C SER A 134 39.61 -42.44 -29.39
N VAL A 135 40.07 -41.54 -28.50
CA VAL A 135 41.45 -41.10 -28.22
C VAL A 135 42.48 -40.77 -29.33
N ASP A 136 43.07 -39.57 -29.18
CA ASP A 136 44.51 -39.28 -28.95
C ASP A 136 45.37 -38.48 -29.96
N LYS A 137 46.15 -37.56 -29.37
CA LYS A 137 47.51 -37.06 -29.75
C LYS A 137 47.72 -36.21 -31.02
N GLU A 138 47.41 -34.92 -30.86
CA GLU A 138 48.35 -33.78 -30.94
C GLU A 138 49.85 -34.08 -31.23
N ALA A 139 50.44 -33.36 -32.22
CA ALA A 139 51.81 -32.77 -32.16
C ALA A 139 52.17 -31.82 -33.35
N THR A 140 52.56 -30.58 -33.01
CA THR A 140 53.53 -29.68 -33.70
C THR A 140 53.35 -29.17 -35.16
N SER A 141 52.95 -27.88 -35.29
CA SER A 141 53.64 -26.74 -35.95
C SER A 141 53.91 -26.68 -37.49
N GLY A 142 53.70 -25.52 -38.17
CA GLY A 142 54.10 -25.41 -39.61
C GLY A 142 53.87 -24.18 -40.55
N VAL A 143 53.56 -22.94 -40.13
CA VAL A 143 53.88 -21.67 -40.88
C VAL A 143 53.23 -21.34 -42.29
N ILE A 144 52.22 -20.44 -42.26
CA ILE A 144 51.90 -19.26 -43.14
C ILE A 144 51.96 -19.29 -44.71
N LYS A 145 50.81 -19.00 -45.38
CA LYS A 145 50.52 -17.89 -46.39
C LYS A 145 49.32 -18.28 -47.31
N SER A 146 48.31 -17.49 -47.72
CA SER A 146 47.91 -16.06 -47.72
C SER A 146 47.74 -15.45 -49.14
N ARG A 147 46.49 -15.28 -49.60
CA ARG A 147 45.98 -14.34 -50.64
C ARG A 147 44.53 -13.97 -50.26
N ALA A 148 44.03 -12.72 -50.30
CA ALA A 148 43.86 -11.73 -51.39
C ALA A 148 42.77 -12.13 -52.41
N ARG A 149 41.91 -11.27 -53.00
CA ARG A 149 41.67 -9.79 -53.07
C ARG A 149 40.21 -9.60 -53.61
N GLU A 150 39.46 -8.48 -53.63
CA GLU A 150 39.51 -7.08 -53.16
C GLU A 150 38.06 -6.48 -53.22
N ARG A 151 37.89 -5.12 -53.17
CA ARG A 151 36.67 -4.28 -53.34
C ARG A 151 35.86 -4.12 -52.02
N ARG A 152 35.65 -2.93 -51.40
CA ARG A 152 35.47 -1.50 -51.82
C ARG A 152 34.17 -1.28 -52.61
N ARG A 153 33.36 -0.22 -52.42
CA ARG A 153 33.64 1.13 -51.85
C ARG A 153 32.34 1.88 -51.45
N GLU A 154 32.29 2.54 -50.29
CA GLU A 154 31.32 3.62 -49.90
C GLU A 154 31.85 4.31 -48.60
N GLY A 155 31.47 5.51 -48.14
CA GLY A 155 30.68 6.63 -48.70
C GLY A 155 30.55 7.79 -47.69
N ARG A 156 31.16 8.94 -48.00
CA ARG A 156 31.10 10.24 -47.27
C ARG A 156 29.64 10.79 -47.25
N SER A 157 29.09 11.53 -46.27
CA SER A 157 29.65 12.46 -45.27
C SER A 157 28.63 12.89 -44.16
N LYS A 158 29.15 13.61 -43.14
CA LYS A 158 28.54 14.76 -42.41
C LYS A 158 27.50 14.50 -41.29
N THR A 159 27.76 15.10 -40.12
CA THR A 159 26.87 15.22 -38.94
C THR A 159 26.55 16.68 -38.61
N PHE A 160 25.57 16.90 -37.73
CA PHE A 160 25.05 18.18 -37.25
C PHE A 160 25.50 18.44 -35.80
N ASP A 161 25.71 19.70 -35.41
CA ASP A 161 26.23 20.11 -34.09
C ASP A 161 25.19 20.94 -33.30
N TRP A 162 25.28 20.92 -31.96
CA TRP A 162 24.26 21.38 -31.02
C TRP A 162 24.68 22.61 -30.18
N ALA A 163 25.82 23.23 -30.49
CA ALA A 163 26.42 24.27 -29.64
C ALA A 163 25.59 25.58 -29.49
N GLU A 164 24.78 25.96 -30.49
CA GLU A 164 24.25 27.34 -30.62
C GLU A 164 23.12 27.71 -29.65
N PHE A 165 22.38 26.75 -29.08
CA PHE A 165 21.09 27.01 -28.41
C PHE A 165 21.15 27.29 -26.90
N ARG A 166 22.35 27.34 -26.28
CA ARG A 166 22.47 27.51 -24.81
C ARG A 166 21.93 28.84 -24.23
N PRO A 167 22.06 30.03 -24.88
CA PRO A 167 21.66 31.30 -24.26
C PRO A 167 20.16 31.40 -23.95
N ILE A 168 19.30 30.88 -24.84
CA ILE A 168 17.84 31.05 -24.75
C ILE A 168 17.26 30.31 -23.54
N ALA A 169 17.81 29.13 -23.22
CA ALA A 169 17.35 28.33 -22.08
C ALA A 169 17.62 29.01 -20.72
N GLN A 170 18.68 29.82 -20.62
CA GLN A 170 19.07 30.48 -19.38
C GLN A 170 18.21 31.72 -19.06
N ALA A 171 17.84 32.51 -20.08
CA ALA A 171 16.95 33.66 -19.92
C ALA A 171 15.57 33.25 -19.38
N LEU A 172 14.99 32.18 -19.94
CA LEU A 172 13.69 31.64 -19.51
C LEU A 172 13.71 31.04 -18.09
N ALA A 173 14.88 30.74 -17.52
CA ALA A 173 14.99 30.30 -16.13
C ALA A 173 14.90 31.49 -15.15
N GLN A 174 15.50 32.64 -15.50
CA GLN A 174 15.53 33.82 -14.64
C GLN A 174 14.16 34.52 -14.53
N GLN A 175 13.40 34.57 -15.63
CA GLN A 175 12.04 35.15 -15.63
C GLN A 175 11.13 34.50 -14.56
N ARG A 176 11.14 33.16 -14.47
CA ARG A 176 10.31 32.41 -13.52
C ARG A 176 10.69 32.62 -12.05
N ALA A 177 11.91 33.09 -11.77
CA ALA A 177 12.33 33.40 -10.40
C ALA A 177 11.71 34.73 -9.93
N GLN A 178 11.72 35.75 -10.78
CA GLN A 178 11.19 37.08 -10.46
C GLN A 178 9.65 37.08 -10.36
N GLU A 179 8.96 36.31 -11.20
CA GLU A 179 7.51 36.11 -11.12
C GLU A 179 7.06 35.42 -9.81
N ALA A 180 7.94 34.63 -9.16
CA ALA A 180 7.62 33.95 -7.91
C ALA A 180 7.73 34.86 -6.67
N GLU A 181 8.73 35.75 -6.62
CA GLU A 181 8.93 36.68 -5.50
C GLU A 181 7.88 37.81 -5.50
N SER A 182 7.41 38.22 -6.69
CA SER A 182 6.43 39.31 -6.85
C SER A 182 5.03 39.02 -6.25
N LEU A 183 4.73 37.78 -5.86
CA LEU A 183 3.38 37.35 -5.43
C LEU A 183 3.25 37.05 -3.92
N GLN A 184 4.33 37.20 -3.14
CA GLN A 184 4.29 36.99 -1.68
C GLN A 184 4.18 38.30 -0.86
N ALA A 185 4.31 39.46 -1.50
CA ALA A 185 4.48 40.76 -0.85
C ALA A 185 3.22 41.65 -0.83
N ASP A 186 2.02 41.09 -0.59
CA ASP A 186 0.82 41.91 -0.34
C ASP A 186 -0.12 41.35 0.76
N MET A 187 -0.35 42.18 1.77
CA MET A 187 -1.41 42.25 2.82
C MET A 187 -1.99 40.98 3.51
N GLY A 188 -1.62 39.76 3.13
CA GLY A 188 -2.33 38.55 3.56
C GLY A 188 -2.01 38.04 4.98
N GLU A 189 -0.78 38.17 5.48
CA GLU A 189 -0.34 37.44 6.69
C GLU A 189 -0.49 38.25 7.98
N LEU A 190 -0.23 39.55 7.94
CA LEU A 190 -0.17 40.43 9.10
C LEU A 190 -1.54 40.50 9.84
N GLU A 191 -2.64 40.57 9.08
CA GLU A 191 -4.01 40.50 9.61
C GLU A 191 -4.38 39.12 10.19
N ARG A 192 -3.82 38.03 9.65
CA ARG A 192 -4.05 36.66 10.13
C ARG A 192 -3.25 36.33 11.39
N SER A 193 -2.12 37.00 11.59
CA SER A 193 -1.36 36.94 12.85
C SER A 193 -2.10 37.71 13.94
N ARG A 194 -2.49 38.96 13.66
CA ARG A 194 -3.24 39.83 14.59
C ARG A 194 -4.54 39.18 15.12
N ARG A 195 -5.34 38.51 14.27
CA ARG A 195 -6.57 37.79 14.70
C ARG A 195 -6.33 36.47 15.46
N ARG A 196 -5.08 36.02 15.61
CA ARG A 196 -4.70 34.96 16.57
C ARG A 196 -4.26 35.58 17.89
N GLU A 197 -3.48 36.65 17.83
CA GLU A 197 -3.00 37.42 18.98
C GLU A 197 -4.16 37.98 19.82
N GLU A 198 -5.13 38.62 19.17
CA GLU A 198 -6.34 39.18 19.80
C GLU A 198 -7.29 38.10 20.36
N ARG A 199 -7.17 36.84 19.95
CA ARG A 199 -7.90 35.73 20.58
C ARG A 199 -7.16 35.19 21.80
N ARG A 200 -5.84 35.01 21.74
CA ARG A 200 -5.04 34.51 22.87
C ARG A 200 -5.24 35.40 24.10
N LYS A 201 -5.11 36.73 23.92
CA LYS A 201 -5.31 37.71 25.01
C LYS A 201 -6.72 37.73 25.61
N ARG A 202 -7.76 37.34 24.85
CA ARG A 202 -9.14 37.26 25.38
C ARG A 202 -9.37 36.03 26.27
N TYR A 203 -8.69 34.92 26.01
CA TYR A 203 -8.72 33.76 26.92
C TYR A 203 -7.84 34.02 28.16
N GLU A 204 -6.63 34.53 27.95
CA GLU A 204 -5.67 34.88 29.01
C GLU A 204 -6.24 35.90 30.01
N SER A 205 -6.97 36.91 29.53
CA SER A 205 -7.69 37.90 30.35
C SER A 205 -8.95 37.38 31.06
N VAL A 206 -9.37 36.13 30.79
CA VAL A 206 -10.56 35.51 31.42
C VAL A 206 -10.16 34.41 32.41
N THR A 207 -8.96 33.83 32.29
CA THR A 207 -8.46 32.77 33.18
C THR A 207 -7.35 33.21 34.13
N SER A 208 -6.74 34.38 33.95
CA SER A 208 -5.65 34.87 34.81
C SER A 208 -6.16 35.84 35.89
N SER A 209 -6.45 35.32 37.08
CA SER A 209 -6.65 36.11 38.30
C SER A 209 -5.32 36.23 39.04
N GLU A 210 -4.61 37.35 38.87
CA GLU A 210 -3.36 37.59 39.60
C GLU A 210 -3.63 37.81 41.11
N PRO A 211 -2.87 37.18 42.01
CA PRO A 211 -2.85 37.57 43.42
C PRO A 211 -2.08 38.90 43.57
N ALA A 212 -2.79 39.96 43.96
CA ALA A 212 -2.23 41.30 44.03
C ALA A 212 -1.06 41.40 45.05
N SER A 213 0.13 41.77 44.56
CA SER A 213 1.32 41.90 45.40
C SER A 213 1.35 43.25 46.13
N VAL A 214 0.74 43.31 47.32
CA VAL A 214 0.96 44.41 48.26
C VAL A 214 2.26 44.14 49.04
N LYS A 215 3.25 45.04 48.91
CA LYS A 215 4.45 45.07 49.77
C LYS A 215 4.43 46.32 50.64
N GLU A 216 4.24 46.15 51.94
CA GLU A 216 4.51 47.16 52.96
C GLU A 216 5.01 46.52 54.27
N GLY A 217 6.06 47.08 54.87
CA GLY A 217 6.40 47.01 56.31
C GLY A 217 6.72 45.67 57.01
N GLY A 218 8.00 45.44 57.36
CA GLY A 218 8.47 44.44 58.36
C GLY A 218 9.54 43.49 57.79
N ARG A 219 10.72 43.20 58.40
CA ARG A 219 11.13 42.91 59.81
C ARG A 219 10.42 41.68 60.41
N THR A 220 11.11 40.63 60.89
CA THR A 220 12.57 40.44 61.17
C THR A 220 12.98 38.95 61.18
N ASP A 221 14.24 38.69 60.82
CA ASP A 221 15.22 37.69 61.30
C ASP A 221 14.90 36.19 61.57
N ASN A 222 15.74 35.35 60.93
CA ASN A 222 16.42 34.12 61.41
C ASN A 222 15.75 32.73 61.50
N GLU A 223 16.50 31.74 60.96
CA GLU A 223 16.70 30.31 61.36
C GLU A 223 15.46 29.44 61.73
N ARG A 224 15.19 28.26 61.15
CA ARG A 224 16.07 27.06 61.05
C ARG A 224 15.30 25.85 60.45
N GLY A 225 15.98 24.95 59.73
CA GLY A 225 15.72 23.50 59.79
C GLY A 225 14.74 22.83 58.82
N ASP A 226 15.30 22.05 57.90
CA ASP A 226 14.86 20.75 57.37
C ASP A 226 13.58 20.63 56.49
N GLU A 227 13.53 19.54 55.70
CA GLU A 227 12.63 19.32 54.53
C GLU A 227 11.47 18.29 54.84
N PRO A 228 10.77 17.68 53.85
CA PRO A 228 9.52 18.14 53.20
C PRO A 228 8.38 17.05 53.28
N PRO A 229 7.35 16.98 52.40
CA PRO A 229 6.44 17.97 51.80
C PRO A 229 4.93 17.69 52.14
N ASP A 230 4.01 18.39 51.44
CA ASP A 230 2.61 18.03 51.13
C ASP A 230 1.55 17.81 52.24
N SER A 231 0.75 18.87 52.50
CA SER A 231 -0.74 18.82 52.53
C SER A 231 -1.36 20.20 52.79
N LEU A 232 -2.04 20.81 51.81
CA LEU A 232 -2.89 21.99 52.02
C LEU A 232 -4.14 22.02 51.14
N GLY A 233 -5.30 22.05 51.79
CA GLY A 233 -6.60 22.34 51.16
C GLY A 233 -7.78 22.09 52.11
N PRO A 234 -8.23 23.12 52.84
CA PRO A 234 -9.68 23.43 52.82
C PRO A 234 -9.99 24.93 53.06
N VAL A 235 -10.35 25.68 52.02
CA VAL A 235 -10.88 27.09 52.17
C VAL A 235 -12.04 27.41 51.21
N SER A 236 -12.31 26.57 50.20
CA SER A 236 -13.29 26.91 49.14
C SER A 236 -14.75 26.55 49.46
N LEU A 237 -15.02 25.61 50.38
CA LEU A 237 -16.37 25.05 50.56
C LEU A 237 -17.30 25.95 51.40
N GLU A 238 -16.80 26.46 52.53
CA GLU A 238 -17.60 27.21 53.52
C GLU A 238 -18.22 28.49 52.92
N ARG A 239 -17.49 29.15 52.00
CA ARG A 239 -17.95 30.36 51.31
C ARG A 239 -19.16 30.11 50.41
N GLN A 240 -19.39 28.87 49.95
CA GLN A 240 -20.48 28.56 49.03
C GLN A 240 -21.80 28.30 49.76
N GLN A 241 -21.76 27.64 50.92
CA GLN A 241 -22.94 27.34 51.73
C GLN A 241 -23.65 28.62 52.23
N MET A 242 -22.88 29.64 52.63
CA MET A 242 -23.42 30.91 53.12
C MET A 242 -24.20 31.71 52.04
N VAL A 243 -24.04 31.39 50.76
CA VAL A 243 -24.76 32.06 49.65
C VAL A 243 -26.14 31.44 49.45
N GLU A 244 -26.32 30.14 49.68
CA GLU A 244 -27.62 29.46 49.50
C GLU A 244 -28.63 29.85 50.59
N GLU A 245 -28.20 29.96 51.85
CA GLU A 245 -29.06 30.33 52.98
C GLU A 245 -29.75 31.71 52.80
N VAL A 246 -29.03 32.68 52.22
CA VAL A 246 -29.56 34.03 51.93
C VAL A 246 -30.65 34.02 50.86
N ILE A 247 -30.67 33.03 49.96
CA ILE A 247 -31.65 32.93 48.86
C ILE A 247 -33.01 32.43 49.39
N GLU A 248 -33.03 31.48 50.32
CA GLU A 248 -34.29 30.99 50.91
C GLU A 248 -35.04 32.06 51.72
N GLU A 249 -34.32 32.91 52.45
CA GLU A 249 -34.96 33.94 53.29
C GLU A 249 -35.73 34.98 52.45
N HIS A 250 -35.22 35.34 51.27
CA HIS A 250 -35.88 36.27 50.36
C HIS A 250 -37.19 35.71 49.79
N TRP A 251 -37.25 34.42 49.48
CA TRP A 251 -38.47 33.78 48.94
C TRP A 251 -39.63 33.83 49.94
N ARG A 252 -39.37 33.57 51.23
CA ARG A 252 -40.39 33.58 52.30
C ARG A 252 -41.05 34.95 52.54
N GLN A 253 -40.49 36.04 51.99
CA GLN A 253 -41.08 37.37 52.09
C GLN A 253 -42.17 37.63 51.03
N VAL A 254 -42.06 37.00 49.85
CA VAL A 254 -43.00 37.21 48.72
C VAL A 254 -44.38 36.63 49.04
N GLU A 255 -44.42 35.43 49.63
CA GLU A 255 -45.65 34.65 49.90
C GLU A 255 -46.67 35.36 50.82
N LYS A 256 -46.27 36.41 51.55
CA LYS A 256 -47.10 37.08 52.58
C LYS A 256 -47.88 38.31 52.09
N THR A 257 -47.99 38.54 50.78
CA THR A 257 -48.64 39.73 50.20
C THR A 257 -50.01 39.42 49.56
N PRO A 258 -51.15 39.84 50.15
CA PRO A 258 -52.49 39.51 49.66
C PRO A 258 -53.05 40.49 48.61
N ILE A 259 -53.88 39.97 47.71
CA ILE A 259 -54.53 40.71 46.60
C ILE A 259 -56.01 41.00 46.95
N ARG A 260 -56.58 42.12 46.47
CA ARG A 260 -57.93 42.60 46.82
C ARG A 260 -59.05 42.15 45.86
N GLU A 261 -60.25 41.97 46.41
CA GLU A 261 -61.48 41.56 45.70
C GLU A 261 -62.52 42.70 45.60
N GLU A 262 -62.73 43.30 44.41
CA GLU A 262 -63.88 44.21 44.20
C GLU A 262 -64.41 44.14 42.75
N ARG A 263 -65.61 43.55 42.55
CA ARG A 263 -66.70 43.96 41.60
C ARG A 263 -67.73 42.85 41.34
N ARG A 264 -68.93 42.97 41.92
CA ARG A 264 -70.23 42.68 41.28
C ARG A 264 -71.31 43.57 41.91
N VAL A 265 -72.35 43.92 41.15
CA VAL A 265 -73.52 44.69 41.61
C VAL A 265 -74.79 44.01 41.10
N PRO A 266 -75.80 43.72 41.95
CA PRO A 266 -77.08 43.15 41.55
C PRO A 266 -78.15 44.23 41.29
N LEU A 267 -79.11 43.96 40.39
CA LEU A 267 -80.32 44.77 40.18
C LEU A 267 -81.56 43.87 39.86
N PRO A 268 -82.81 44.36 40.00
CA PRO A 268 -83.90 43.53 40.54
C PRO A 268 -85.07 43.20 39.59
N THR A 269 -86.01 42.42 40.14
CA THR A 269 -87.24 41.85 39.57
C THR A 269 -88.36 42.84 39.22
N THR A 270 -89.21 42.49 38.25
CA THR A 270 -90.57 43.05 38.10
C THR A 270 -91.64 42.00 37.72
N VAL A 271 -92.72 41.96 38.52
CA VAL A 271 -94.07 41.39 38.25
C VAL A 271 -94.18 39.87 38.03
N GLN A 272 -95.21 39.27 38.66
CA GLN A 272 -95.52 37.84 38.60
C GLN A 272 -96.72 37.55 37.66
N SER A 273 -96.69 36.39 37.00
CA SER A 273 -97.77 35.80 36.21
C SER A 273 -98.42 34.63 36.97
N ARG A 274 -99.51 34.05 36.42
CA ARG A 274 -100.21 32.89 37.00
C ARG A 274 -99.30 31.67 37.26
N GLU A 275 -98.20 31.57 36.51
CA GLU A 275 -97.19 30.51 36.65
C GLU A 275 -96.50 30.53 38.03
N THR A 276 -96.46 31.67 38.74
CA THR A 276 -95.84 31.73 40.08
C THR A 276 -96.66 31.01 41.14
N VAL A 277 -97.98 30.96 41.02
CA VAL A 277 -98.84 30.23 41.99
C VAL A 277 -98.66 28.71 41.85
N GLU A 278 -98.45 28.23 40.63
CA GLU A 278 -98.11 26.82 40.36
C GLU A 278 -96.68 26.50 40.86
N LEU A 279 -95.74 27.45 40.72
CA LEU A 279 -94.40 27.35 41.29
C LEU A 279 -94.39 27.39 42.83
N GLU A 280 -95.28 28.16 43.45
CA GLU A 280 -95.47 28.24 44.91
C GLU A 280 -96.03 26.93 45.47
N GLN A 281 -97.03 26.32 44.81
CA GLN A 281 -97.52 24.98 45.20
C GLN A 281 -96.43 23.91 45.07
N LEU A 282 -95.62 23.97 44.00
CA LEU A 282 -94.48 23.07 43.82
C LEU A 282 -93.42 23.28 44.92
N LEU A 283 -93.10 24.53 45.25
CA LEU A 283 -92.22 24.88 46.37
C LEU A 283 -92.74 24.37 47.72
N GLU A 284 -94.05 24.46 47.99
CA GLU A 284 -94.63 23.92 49.23
C GLU A 284 -94.52 22.39 49.29
N SER A 285 -94.72 21.69 48.17
CA SER A 285 -94.49 20.24 48.09
C SER A 285 -93.03 19.86 48.37
N TYR A 286 -92.07 20.66 47.89
CA TYR A 286 -90.65 20.47 48.20
C TYR A 286 -90.32 20.78 49.66
N LYS A 287 -90.95 21.81 50.29
CA LYS A 287 -90.79 22.07 51.73
C LYS A 287 -91.27 20.87 52.55
N GLN A 288 -92.47 20.34 52.27
CA GLN A 288 -93.00 19.17 52.97
C GLN A 288 -92.06 17.96 52.83
N GLY A 289 -91.59 17.66 51.61
CA GLY A 289 -90.62 16.58 51.39
C GLY A 289 -89.30 16.78 52.16
N ILE A 290 -88.82 18.02 52.28
CA ILE A 290 -87.64 18.37 53.09
C ILE A 290 -87.92 18.19 54.60
N GLU A 291 -89.14 18.46 55.06
CA GLU A 291 -89.53 18.28 56.47
C GLU A 291 -89.73 16.81 56.83
N ASP A 292 -90.30 16.01 55.94
CA ASP A 292 -90.40 14.56 56.07
C ASP A 292 -89.00 13.91 56.10
N LEU A 293 -88.07 14.35 55.22
CA LEU A 293 -86.66 13.93 55.26
C LEU A 293 -85.96 14.34 56.57
N LYS A 294 -86.22 15.54 57.10
CA LYS A 294 -85.71 15.97 58.42
C LYS A 294 -86.28 15.09 59.55
N ALA A 295 -87.53 14.65 59.45
CA ALA A 295 -88.14 13.73 60.42
C ALA A 295 -87.52 12.33 60.35
N GLN A 296 -87.32 11.79 59.15
CA GLN A 296 -86.64 10.51 58.91
C GLN A 296 -85.19 10.54 59.44
N LEU A 297 -84.44 11.61 59.17
CA LEU A 297 -83.07 11.79 59.66
C LEU A 297 -82.99 11.79 61.20
N LYS A 298 -83.92 12.49 61.87
CA LYS A 298 -84.04 12.48 63.34
C LYS A 298 -84.36 11.08 63.88
N SER A 299 -85.23 10.32 63.20
CA SER A 299 -85.54 8.94 63.56
C SER A 299 -84.30 8.04 63.47
N CYS A 300 -83.61 8.08 62.33
CA CYS A 300 -82.37 7.32 62.09
C CYS A 300 -81.27 7.66 63.11
N HIS A 301 -81.09 8.95 63.42
CA HIS A 301 -80.11 9.38 64.43
C HIS A 301 -80.43 8.83 65.82
N LYS A 302 -81.72 8.79 66.21
CA LYS A 302 -82.13 8.20 67.48
C LYS A 302 -81.88 6.69 67.53
N GLN A 303 -82.24 5.95 66.49
CA GLN A 303 -81.95 4.51 66.39
C GLN A 303 -80.45 4.20 66.49
N LEU A 304 -79.60 5.06 65.92
CA LEU A 304 -78.14 4.92 66.01
C LEU A 304 -77.62 5.15 67.44
N LEU A 305 -78.17 6.13 68.18
CA LEU A 305 -77.86 6.34 69.59
C LEU A 305 -78.29 5.15 70.47
N ASP A 306 -79.50 4.64 70.28
CA ASP A 306 -80.03 3.50 71.03
C ASP A 306 -79.20 2.22 70.75
N SER A 307 -78.78 2.00 69.50
CA SER A 307 -77.88 0.92 69.10
C SER A 307 -76.47 1.05 69.72
N ASN A 308 -75.90 2.26 69.74
CA ASN A 308 -74.60 2.52 70.36
C ASN A 308 -74.65 2.24 71.87
N LYS A 309 -75.73 2.64 72.56
CA LYS A 309 -75.94 2.31 73.98
C LYS A 309 -76.02 0.79 74.20
N HIS A 310 -76.70 0.04 73.34
CA HIS A 310 -76.75 -1.42 73.45
C HIS A 310 -75.38 -2.07 73.23
N LYS A 311 -74.55 -1.54 72.32
CA LYS A 311 -73.16 -1.99 72.14
C LYS A 311 -72.33 -1.80 73.41
N GLN A 312 -72.42 -0.65 74.08
CA GLN A 312 -71.67 -0.36 75.31
C GLN A 312 -72.05 -1.31 76.45
N GLU A 313 -73.32 -1.66 76.57
CA GLU A 313 -73.82 -2.67 77.52
C GLU A 313 -73.22 -4.07 77.24
N LEU A 314 -73.17 -4.49 75.97
CA LEU A 314 -72.53 -5.74 75.56
C LEU A 314 -71.02 -5.75 75.82
N GLU A 315 -70.31 -4.64 75.59
CA GLU A 315 -68.88 -4.51 75.88
C GLU A 315 -68.58 -4.60 77.39
N LEU A 316 -69.48 -4.09 78.24
CA LEU A 316 -69.38 -4.23 79.69
C LEU A 316 -69.60 -5.69 80.13
N GLN A 317 -70.64 -6.35 79.60
CA GLN A 317 -70.94 -7.75 79.92
C GLN A 317 -69.81 -8.70 79.50
N LEU A 318 -69.18 -8.46 78.34
CA LEU A 318 -68.01 -9.22 77.89
C LEU A 318 -66.81 -9.04 78.83
N ARG A 319 -66.55 -7.82 79.33
CA ARG A 319 -65.47 -7.56 80.29
C ARG A 319 -65.68 -8.32 81.60
N MET A 320 -66.90 -8.27 82.15
CA MET A 320 -67.26 -9.01 83.36
C MET A 320 -67.20 -10.54 83.16
N ALA A 321 -67.36 -11.04 81.93
CA ALA A 321 -67.15 -12.46 81.63
C ALA A 321 -65.65 -12.83 81.66
N LEU A 322 -64.80 -12.02 81.02
CA LEU A 322 -63.35 -12.20 80.99
C LEU A 322 -62.70 -12.13 82.38
N GLU A 323 -63.20 -11.28 83.27
CA GLU A 323 -62.71 -11.18 84.65
C GLU A 323 -62.94 -12.49 85.44
N ARG A 324 -64.12 -13.13 85.28
CA ARG A 324 -64.40 -14.44 85.92
C ARG A 324 -63.54 -15.58 85.34
N ASP A 325 -63.34 -15.57 84.02
CA ASP A 325 -62.52 -16.58 83.33
C ASP A 325 -61.02 -16.49 83.71
N GLN A 326 -60.55 -15.33 84.20
CA GLN A 326 -59.22 -15.20 84.80
C GLN A 326 -59.15 -15.79 86.23
N ASP A 327 -60.15 -15.54 87.08
CA ASP A 327 -60.19 -16.05 88.45
C ASP A 327 -60.26 -17.60 88.48
N ASP A 328 -61.16 -18.21 87.68
CA ASP A 328 -61.30 -19.67 87.61
C ASP A 328 -60.01 -20.38 87.12
N ARG A 329 -59.19 -19.69 86.32
CA ARG A 329 -57.95 -20.25 85.73
C ARG A 329 -56.81 -20.41 86.72
N SER A 330 -56.92 -19.84 87.93
CA SER A 330 -55.88 -19.90 88.97
C SER A 330 -55.80 -21.26 89.69
N GLY A 331 -56.86 -22.09 89.59
CA GLY A 331 -57.03 -23.27 90.45
C GLY A 331 -56.34 -24.58 90.03
N TYR A 332 -55.96 -24.76 88.76
CA TYR A 332 -55.61 -26.08 88.22
C TYR A 332 -54.31 -26.10 87.38
N ILE A 333 -53.30 -26.80 87.92
CA ILE A 333 -51.95 -27.04 87.36
C ILE A 333 -51.09 -25.77 87.26
N SER A 334 -49.86 -25.83 87.79
CA SER A 334 -48.92 -24.71 87.72
C SER A 334 -48.51 -24.41 86.25
N PRO A 335 -48.67 -23.17 85.75
CA PRO A 335 -48.34 -22.80 84.37
C PRO A 335 -46.92 -23.21 83.97
N ALA A 336 -45.93 -22.97 84.84
CA ALA A 336 -44.51 -23.31 84.62
C ALA A 336 -44.21 -24.81 84.43
N THR A 337 -45.16 -25.71 84.75
CA THR A 337 -45.05 -27.14 84.42
C THR A 337 -45.64 -27.44 83.03
N CYS A 338 -46.73 -26.77 82.68
CA CYS A 338 -47.40 -26.88 81.38
C CYS A 338 -46.54 -26.27 80.26
N GLU A 339 -46.06 -25.04 80.47
CA GLU A 339 -45.12 -24.31 79.61
C GLU A 339 -43.86 -25.13 79.31
N ARG A 340 -43.31 -25.83 80.30
CA ARG A 340 -42.13 -26.70 80.12
C ARG A 340 -42.43 -27.94 79.28
N GLY A 341 -43.65 -28.47 79.37
CA GLY A 341 -44.12 -29.57 78.52
C GLY A 341 -44.27 -29.13 77.06
N PHE A 342 -44.85 -27.96 76.82
CA PHE A 342 -44.94 -27.37 75.48
C PHE A 342 -43.56 -27.05 74.90
N ALA A 343 -42.69 -26.37 75.64
CA ALA A 343 -41.34 -26.02 75.19
C ALA A 343 -40.52 -27.25 74.78
N ALA A 344 -40.63 -28.37 75.52
CA ALA A 344 -39.95 -29.62 75.17
C ALA A 344 -40.54 -30.29 73.91
N MET A 345 -41.84 -30.17 73.68
CA MET A 345 -42.51 -30.63 72.46
C MET A 345 -42.14 -29.76 71.25
N GLU A 346 -42.12 -28.44 71.43
CA GLU A 346 -41.69 -27.45 70.43
C GLU A 346 -40.22 -27.66 70.05
N GLU A 347 -39.33 -27.86 71.02
CA GLU A 347 -37.92 -28.18 70.75
C GLU A 347 -37.77 -29.51 70.00
N SER A 348 -38.60 -30.52 70.33
CA SER A 348 -38.61 -31.80 69.61
C SER A 348 -39.12 -31.66 68.18
N HIS A 349 -40.21 -30.92 67.96
CA HIS A 349 -40.77 -30.68 66.63
C HIS A 349 -39.83 -29.81 65.79
N GLN A 350 -39.19 -28.80 66.38
CA GLN A 350 -38.18 -27.99 65.71
C GLN A 350 -36.98 -28.85 65.28
N LYS A 351 -36.49 -29.78 66.12
CA LYS A 351 -35.43 -30.73 65.72
C LYS A 351 -35.84 -31.61 64.53
N VAL A 352 -37.08 -32.10 64.49
CA VAL A 352 -37.61 -32.88 63.35
C VAL A 352 -37.71 -32.02 62.08
N ILE A 353 -38.15 -30.77 62.19
CA ILE A 353 -38.20 -29.82 61.08
C ILE A 353 -36.79 -29.50 60.57
N ASP A 354 -35.85 -29.22 61.48
CA ASP A 354 -34.43 -29.01 61.21
C ASP A 354 -33.79 -30.21 60.49
N GLU A 355 -34.05 -31.43 60.96
CA GLU A 355 -33.54 -32.66 60.35
C GLU A 355 -34.14 -32.90 58.96
N LEU A 356 -35.43 -32.61 58.77
CA LEU A 356 -36.10 -32.69 57.48
C LEU A 356 -35.58 -31.64 56.50
N GLN A 357 -35.35 -30.40 56.94
CA GLN A 357 -34.71 -29.35 56.16
C GLN A 357 -33.26 -29.73 55.79
N LYS A 358 -32.47 -30.23 56.74
CA LYS A 358 -31.11 -30.75 56.49
C LYS A 358 -31.12 -31.95 55.54
N LYS A 359 -32.16 -32.79 55.55
CA LYS A 359 -32.33 -33.92 54.61
C LYS A 359 -32.67 -33.42 53.21
N HIS A 360 -33.62 -32.48 53.09
CA HIS A 360 -33.97 -31.87 51.83
C HIS A 360 -32.80 -31.10 51.20
N GLN A 361 -32.02 -30.36 52.00
CA GLN A 361 -30.81 -29.68 51.55
C GLN A 361 -29.78 -30.66 50.96
N ARG A 362 -29.50 -31.78 51.66
CA ARG A 362 -28.63 -32.85 51.16
C ARG A 362 -29.18 -33.54 49.92
N GLU A 363 -30.50 -33.69 49.80
CA GLU A 363 -31.14 -34.21 48.58
C GLU A 363 -31.00 -33.24 47.39
N LEU A 364 -31.12 -31.93 47.62
CA LEU A 364 -30.85 -30.90 46.61
C LEU A 364 -29.38 -30.81 46.20
N GLU A 365 -28.45 -31.05 47.13
CA GLU A 365 -27.01 -31.11 46.86
C GLU A 365 -26.67 -32.37 46.04
N ASN A 366 -27.08 -33.56 46.48
CA ASN A 366 -26.92 -34.80 45.73
C ASN A 366 -27.52 -34.73 44.31
N LEU A 367 -28.68 -34.08 44.14
CA LEU A 367 -29.32 -33.90 42.83
C LEU A 367 -28.58 -32.91 41.92
N LYS A 368 -27.85 -31.93 42.48
CA LYS A 368 -26.96 -31.07 41.69
C LYS A 368 -25.70 -31.83 41.28
N GLU A 369 -25.07 -32.53 42.21
CA GLU A 369 -23.88 -33.35 41.95
C GLU A 369 -24.16 -34.41 40.88
N GLU A 370 -25.28 -35.13 40.96
CA GLU A 370 -25.68 -36.12 39.95
C GLU A 370 -25.99 -35.48 38.59
N LYS A 371 -26.62 -34.30 38.57
CA LYS A 371 -26.83 -33.54 37.33
C LYS A 371 -25.49 -33.10 36.70
N GLU A 372 -24.55 -32.60 37.50
CA GLU A 372 -23.23 -32.17 37.03
C GLU A 372 -22.39 -33.37 36.57
N ARG A 373 -22.48 -34.51 37.26
CA ARG A 373 -21.88 -35.79 36.87
C ARG A 373 -22.40 -36.26 35.51
N LEU A 374 -23.71 -36.27 35.30
CA LEU A 374 -24.34 -36.65 34.03
C LEU A 374 -24.00 -35.65 32.90
N LEU A 375 -23.96 -34.34 33.18
CA LEU A 375 -23.53 -33.34 32.19
C LEU A 375 -22.06 -33.52 31.80
N ALA A 376 -21.19 -33.89 32.74
CA ALA A 376 -19.79 -34.21 32.45
C ALA A 376 -19.65 -35.52 31.64
N GLU A 377 -20.48 -36.53 31.93
CA GLU A 377 -20.53 -37.80 31.20
C GLU A 377 -20.99 -37.61 29.74
N GLU A 378 -22.08 -36.88 29.51
CA GLU A 378 -22.57 -36.49 28.18
C GLU A 378 -21.55 -35.63 27.42
N THR A 379 -20.87 -34.71 28.10
CA THR A 379 -19.80 -33.88 27.51
C THR A 379 -18.61 -34.76 27.08
N ALA A 380 -18.19 -35.70 27.93
CA ALA A 380 -17.10 -36.63 27.61
C ALA A 380 -17.48 -37.59 26.46
N ALA A 381 -18.71 -38.10 26.43
CA ALA A 381 -19.23 -38.92 25.34
C ALA A 381 -19.28 -38.12 24.01
N THR A 382 -19.70 -36.85 24.07
CA THR A 382 -19.71 -35.95 22.90
C THR A 382 -18.30 -35.67 22.38
N ILE A 383 -17.33 -35.42 23.26
CA ILE A 383 -15.91 -35.26 22.89
C ILE A 383 -15.38 -36.55 22.25
N ALA A 384 -15.60 -37.71 22.87
CA ALA A 384 -15.16 -39.00 22.34
C ALA A 384 -15.78 -39.33 20.96
N ALA A 385 -17.06 -38.98 20.75
CA ALA A 385 -17.72 -39.11 19.44
C ALA A 385 -17.07 -38.19 18.38
N ILE A 386 -16.81 -36.92 18.73
CA ILE A 386 -16.13 -35.97 17.83
C ILE A 386 -14.70 -36.43 17.51
N GLU A 387 -13.97 -36.99 18.47
CA GLU A 387 -12.62 -37.53 18.26
C GLU A 387 -12.65 -38.82 17.41
N ALA A 388 -13.61 -39.71 17.64
CA ALA A 388 -13.83 -40.89 16.80
C ALA A 388 -14.15 -40.48 15.34
N MET A 389 -15.02 -39.49 15.13
CA MET A 389 -15.32 -38.95 13.80
C MET A 389 -14.09 -38.30 13.14
N LYS A 390 -13.32 -37.49 13.88
CA LYS A 390 -12.07 -36.88 13.38
C LYS A 390 -11.02 -37.94 12.99
N ASN A 391 -10.89 -39.01 13.77
CA ASN A 391 -9.94 -40.08 13.50
C ASN A 391 -10.42 -41.01 12.38
N ALA A 392 -11.73 -41.24 12.24
CA ALA A 392 -12.31 -41.88 11.06
C ALA A 392 -12.03 -41.07 9.79
N HIS A 393 -12.29 -39.75 9.81
CA HIS A 393 -11.98 -38.87 8.67
C HIS A 393 -10.48 -38.82 8.35
N ARG A 394 -9.60 -38.82 9.37
CA ARG A 394 -8.15 -38.87 9.20
C ARG A 394 -7.72 -40.16 8.52
N THR A 395 -8.19 -41.31 9.02
CA THR A 395 -7.82 -42.62 8.45
C THR A 395 -8.42 -42.85 7.07
N GLU A 396 -9.58 -42.27 6.75
CA GLU A 396 -10.14 -42.29 5.39
C GLU A 396 -9.34 -41.39 4.44
N LEU A 397 -8.92 -40.20 4.88
CA LEU A 397 -8.03 -39.33 4.12
C LEU A 397 -6.66 -40.01 3.89
N GLU A 398 -6.11 -40.69 4.89
CA GLU A 398 -4.87 -41.48 4.76
C GLU A 398 -5.03 -42.64 3.77
N LYS A 399 -6.17 -43.36 3.80
CA LYS A 399 -6.50 -44.40 2.80
C LYS A 399 -6.64 -43.83 1.39
N GLU A 400 -7.37 -42.73 1.20
CA GLU A 400 -7.54 -42.11 -0.13
C GLU A 400 -6.22 -41.51 -0.64
N LEU A 401 -5.37 -40.97 0.23
CA LEU A 401 -3.99 -40.58 -0.13
C LEU A 401 -3.12 -41.81 -0.49
N GLU A 402 -3.27 -42.94 0.20
CA GLU A 402 -2.54 -44.18 -0.14
C GLU A 402 -3.09 -44.82 -1.43
N LYS A 403 -4.39 -44.73 -1.68
CA LYS A 403 -5.08 -45.17 -2.89
C LYS A 403 -4.72 -44.30 -4.09
N ALA A 404 -4.63 -42.97 -3.93
CA ALA A 404 -4.07 -42.06 -4.91
C ALA A 404 -2.58 -42.39 -5.17
N ARG A 405 -1.75 -42.55 -4.14
CA ARG A 405 -0.35 -42.99 -4.30
C ARG A 405 -0.22 -44.31 -5.06
N LYS A 406 -1.15 -45.25 -4.88
CA LYS A 406 -1.22 -46.55 -5.59
C LYS A 406 -1.79 -46.44 -7.01
N ALA A 407 -2.66 -45.48 -7.29
CA ALA A 407 -3.10 -45.16 -8.65
C ALA A 407 -1.94 -44.51 -9.45
N ASN A 408 -1.25 -43.55 -8.84
CA ASN A 408 -0.08 -42.87 -9.41
C ASN A 408 1.19 -43.73 -9.48
N SER A 409 1.26 -44.92 -8.82
CA SER A 409 2.55 -45.54 -8.47
C SER A 409 3.42 -46.01 -9.65
N ASN A 410 2.84 -46.19 -10.84
CA ASN A 410 3.52 -46.87 -11.95
C ASN A 410 3.75 -46.01 -13.21
N THR A 411 3.08 -44.85 -13.32
CA THR A 411 3.24 -43.95 -14.50
C THR A 411 3.32 -42.49 -14.05
N GLU A 412 2.22 -41.92 -13.53
CA GLU A 412 2.16 -40.49 -13.21
C GLU A 412 3.20 -40.05 -12.16
N ASN A 413 3.52 -40.88 -11.16
CA ASN A 413 4.62 -40.55 -10.25
C ASN A 413 5.97 -40.52 -10.97
N ALA A 414 6.21 -41.40 -11.95
CA ALA A 414 7.45 -41.38 -12.74
C ALA A 414 7.51 -40.13 -13.63
N ASP A 415 6.41 -39.73 -14.26
CA ASP A 415 6.33 -38.50 -15.06
C ASP A 415 6.57 -37.24 -14.21
N ILE A 416 5.98 -37.16 -13.01
CA ILE A 416 6.18 -36.02 -12.09
C ILE A 416 7.60 -36.03 -11.50
N GLU A 417 8.18 -37.20 -11.21
CA GLU A 417 9.56 -37.34 -10.73
C GLU A 417 10.57 -36.98 -11.84
N GLU A 418 10.29 -37.36 -13.08
CA GLU A 418 11.05 -37.00 -14.27
C GLU A 418 10.99 -35.49 -14.55
N ILE A 419 9.82 -34.85 -14.42
CA ILE A 419 9.68 -33.38 -14.49
C ILE A 419 10.49 -32.71 -13.35
N ARG A 420 10.48 -33.25 -12.13
CA ARG A 420 11.34 -32.76 -11.03
C ARG A 420 12.82 -32.88 -11.39
N ARG A 421 13.26 -34.04 -11.91
CA ARG A 421 14.64 -34.29 -12.34
C ARG A 421 15.07 -33.33 -13.46
N GLN A 422 14.21 -33.11 -14.46
CA GLN A 422 14.46 -32.18 -15.55
C GLN A 422 14.61 -30.74 -15.04
N HIS A 423 13.72 -30.26 -14.17
CA HIS A 423 13.87 -28.93 -13.56
C HIS A 423 15.12 -28.81 -12.68
N GLU A 424 15.51 -29.85 -11.94
CA GLU A 424 16.73 -29.85 -11.12
C GLU A 424 18.00 -29.85 -12.00
N GLU A 425 17.99 -30.55 -13.13
CA GLU A 425 19.04 -30.51 -14.14
C GLU A 425 19.11 -29.17 -14.88
N GLU A 426 17.97 -28.54 -15.20
CA GLU A 426 17.90 -27.19 -15.74
C GLU A 426 18.45 -26.16 -14.75
N LEU A 427 18.07 -26.22 -13.47
CA LEU A 427 18.62 -25.37 -12.40
C LEU A 427 20.14 -25.56 -12.27
N CYS A 428 20.62 -26.81 -12.31
CA CYS A 428 22.05 -27.11 -12.34
C CYS A 428 22.74 -26.66 -13.65
N SER A 429 22.03 -26.54 -14.77
CA SER A 429 22.57 -25.99 -16.03
C SER A 429 22.70 -24.47 -15.95
N PHE A 430 21.68 -23.76 -15.44
CA PHE A 430 21.72 -22.32 -15.22
C PHE A 430 22.76 -21.94 -14.17
N GLN A 431 22.90 -22.72 -13.10
CA GLN A 431 23.93 -22.52 -12.07
C GLN A 431 25.34 -22.59 -12.70
N ARG A 432 25.62 -23.60 -13.53
CA ARG A 432 26.90 -23.71 -14.27
C ARG A 432 27.09 -22.59 -15.29
N GLU A 433 26.05 -22.17 -15.99
CA GLU A 433 26.14 -21.04 -16.94
C GLU A 433 26.43 -19.73 -16.21
N ILE A 434 25.78 -19.47 -15.07
CA ILE A 434 26.05 -18.32 -14.19
C ILE A 434 27.48 -18.37 -13.65
N GLU A 435 27.97 -19.54 -13.23
CA GLU A 435 29.35 -19.73 -12.78
C GLU A 435 30.36 -19.40 -13.90
N VAL A 436 30.20 -19.97 -15.09
CA VAL A 436 31.06 -19.70 -16.27
C VAL A 436 30.99 -18.23 -16.69
N LEU A 437 29.80 -17.60 -16.68
CA LEU A 437 29.66 -16.16 -16.97
C LEU A 437 30.32 -15.29 -15.89
N SER A 438 30.29 -15.70 -14.62
CA SER A 438 30.98 -15.01 -13.53
C SER A 438 32.50 -15.13 -13.61
N GLU A 439 33.00 -16.30 -14.03
CA GLU A 439 34.42 -16.54 -14.29
C GLU A 439 34.88 -15.68 -15.47
N GLN A 440 34.17 -15.72 -16.60
CA GLN A 440 34.46 -14.88 -17.77
C GLN A 440 34.40 -13.38 -17.43
N TYR A 441 33.46 -12.94 -16.61
CA TYR A 441 33.39 -11.55 -16.14
C TYR A 441 34.58 -11.18 -15.26
N SER A 442 34.95 -12.01 -14.28
CA SER A 442 36.09 -11.75 -13.39
C SER A 442 37.43 -11.76 -14.16
N GLN A 443 37.61 -12.69 -15.09
CA GLN A 443 38.73 -12.71 -16.03
C GLN A 443 38.77 -11.44 -16.90
N LYS A 444 37.61 -10.94 -17.36
CA LYS A 444 37.54 -9.67 -18.10
C LYS A 444 37.92 -8.46 -17.24
N CYS A 445 37.62 -8.48 -15.93
CA CYS A 445 38.10 -7.47 -14.99
C CYS A 445 39.64 -7.52 -14.82
N LEU A 446 40.23 -8.71 -14.73
CA LEU A 446 41.69 -8.89 -14.64
C LEU A 446 42.40 -8.42 -15.92
N GLU A 447 41.88 -8.78 -17.11
CA GLU A 447 42.38 -8.27 -18.38
C GLU A 447 42.34 -6.74 -18.47
N ASN A 448 41.24 -6.12 -18.00
CA ASN A 448 41.10 -4.67 -17.98
C ASN A 448 42.09 -4.01 -17.00
N ALA A 449 42.34 -4.62 -15.84
CA ALA A 449 43.36 -4.16 -14.89
C ALA A 449 44.77 -4.22 -15.48
N HIS A 450 45.13 -5.32 -16.16
CA HIS A 450 46.42 -5.45 -16.86
C HIS A 450 46.56 -4.43 -18.00
N LEU A 451 45.51 -4.19 -18.78
CA LEU A 451 45.51 -3.19 -19.85
C LEU A 451 45.63 -1.76 -19.30
N ALA A 452 45.00 -1.46 -18.15
CA ALA A 452 45.14 -0.17 -17.48
C ALA A 452 46.55 0.05 -16.92
N GLN A 453 47.17 -1.01 -16.36
CA GLN A 453 48.56 -0.97 -15.90
C GLN A 453 49.55 -0.76 -17.06
N ALA A 454 49.37 -1.49 -18.18
CA ALA A 454 50.17 -1.31 -19.38
C ALA A 454 50.02 0.12 -19.95
N LEU A 455 48.80 0.66 -20.00
CA LEU A 455 48.54 2.02 -20.45
C LEU A 455 49.23 3.07 -19.57
N GLU A 456 49.28 2.90 -18.25
CA GLU A 456 49.99 3.85 -17.39
C GLU A 456 51.52 3.67 -17.43
N ALA A 457 52.03 2.46 -17.69
CA ALA A 457 53.44 2.23 -17.99
C ALA A 457 53.87 2.95 -19.29
N GLU A 458 53.09 2.82 -20.38
CA GLU A 458 53.31 3.57 -21.63
C GLU A 458 53.25 5.09 -21.42
N ARG A 459 52.31 5.58 -20.60
CA ARG A 459 52.27 7.01 -20.23
C ARG A 459 53.50 7.43 -19.41
N GLN A 460 54.07 6.56 -18.57
CA GLN A 460 55.29 6.85 -17.83
C GLN A 460 56.51 6.88 -18.77
N ALA A 461 56.62 5.92 -19.69
CA ALA A 461 57.65 5.89 -20.74
C ALA A 461 57.57 7.14 -21.64
N LEU A 462 56.38 7.55 -22.08
CA LEU A 462 56.20 8.78 -22.85
C LEU A 462 56.63 10.03 -22.06
N ARG A 463 56.30 10.13 -20.76
CA ARG A 463 56.77 11.22 -19.88
C ARG A 463 58.27 11.16 -19.58
N GLN A 464 58.92 10.01 -19.72
CA GLN A 464 60.37 9.85 -19.63
C GLN A 464 61.02 10.39 -20.92
N CYS A 465 60.62 9.89 -22.09
CA CYS A 465 61.16 10.36 -23.38
C CYS A 465 60.85 11.86 -23.64
N GLN A 466 59.73 12.39 -23.14
CA GLN A 466 59.45 13.83 -23.22
C GLN A 466 60.45 14.69 -22.41
N ARG A 467 60.89 14.22 -21.23
CA ARG A 467 61.93 14.90 -20.44
C ARG A 467 63.30 14.78 -21.12
N GLU A 468 63.67 13.58 -21.56
CA GLU A 468 64.92 13.34 -22.29
C GLU A 468 65.00 14.22 -23.56
N ASN A 469 63.90 14.40 -24.28
CA ASN A 469 63.83 15.29 -25.44
C ASN A 469 63.96 16.77 -25.06
N GLN A 470 63.38 17.21 -23.93
CA GLN A 470 63.56 18.56 -23.39
C GLN A 470 65.01 18.81 -22.93
N GLU A 471 65.63 17.84 -22.25
CA GLU A 471 67.03 17.88 -21.81
C GLU A 471 68.00 17.92 -23.00
N LEU A 472 67.78 17.09 -24.02
CA LEU A 472 68.54 17.12 -25.27
C LEU A 472 68.37 18.44 -26.03
N ASN A 473 67.15 19.01 -26.07
CA ASN A 473 66.89 20.31 -26.69
C ASN A 473 67.59 21.45 -25.91
N ALA A 474 67.53 21.46 -24.58
CA ALA A 474 68.26 22.41 -23.75
C ALA A 474 69.78 22.29 -23.94
N HIS A 475 70.32 21.07 -24.04
CA HIS A 475 71.73 20.85 -24.34
C HIS A 475 72.11 21.30 -25.75
N ASN A 476 71.23 21.11 -26.74
CA ASN A 476 71.41 21.61 -28.10
C ASN A 476 71.40 23.15 -28.15
N GLN A 477 70.51 23.80 -27.39
CA GLN A 477 70.50 25.27 -27.24
C GLN A 477 71.80 25.77 -26.59
N GLU A 478 72.27 25.12 -25.52
CA GLU A 478 73.56 25.45 -24.88
C GLU A 478 74.75 25.28 -25.85
N LEU A 479 74.78 24.21 -26.65
CA LEU A 479 75.79 24.02 -27.70
C LEU A 479 75.70 25.10 -28.79
N ASN A 480 74.50 25.48 -29.23
CA ASN A 480 74.31 26.58 -30.19
C ASN A 480 74.72 27.94 -29.59
N ASN A 481 74.46 28.20 -28.31
CA ASN A 481 74.90 29.41 -27.62
C ASN A 481 76.43 29.48 -27.55
N ARG A 482 77.11 28.37 -27.23
CA ARG A 482 78.58 28.28 -27.26
C ARG A 482 79.12 28.48 -28.67
N LEU A 483 78.51 27.86 -29.69
CA LEU A 483 78.89 28.04 -31.08
C LEU A 483 78.69 29.50 -31.54
N ALA A 484 77.60 30.15 -31.17
CA ALA A 484 77.34 31.56 -31.47
C ALA A 484 78.32 32.49 -30.75
N ALA A 485 78.70 32.19 -29.51
CA ALA A 485 79.74 32.93 -28.77
C ALA A 485 81.12 32.78 -29.43
N GLU A 486 81.50 31.56 -29.82
CA GLU A 486 82.79 31.31 -30.49
C GLU A 486 82.81 31.90 -31.91
N ILE A 487 81.70 31.89 -32.65
CA ILE A 487 81.54 32.63 -33.93
C ILE A 487 81.67 34.14 -33.70
N THR A 488 81.11 34.68 -32.62
CA THR A 488 81.19 36.12 -32.31
C THR A 488 82.62 36.52 -31.96
N LYS A 489 83.32 35.70 -31.17
CA LYS A 489 84.73 35.83 -30.80
C LYS A 489 85.67 35.73 -32.01
N MET A 490 85.42 34.76 -32.91
CA MET A 490 86.11 34.66 -34.20
C MET A 490 85.89 35.91 -35.05
N ARG A 491 84.65 36.43 -35.10
CA ARG A 491 84.31 37.66 -35.84
C ARG A 491 85.02 38.89 -35.29
N SER A 492 85.13 39.04 -33.97
CA SER A 492 85.92 40.13 -33.37
C SER A 492 87.41 40.00 -33.68
N MET A 493 87.99 38.79 -33.62
CA MET A 493 89.39 38.55 -34.01
C MET A 493 89.63 38.93 -35.49
N THR A 494 88.72 38.55 -36.40
CA THR A 494 88.79 38.97 -37.82
C THR A 494 88.44 40.44 -38.09
N SER A 495 88.08 41.22 -37.05
CA SER A 495 87.91 42.67 -37.15
C SER A 495 89.10 43.46 -36.61
N GLU A 496 90.01 42.80 -35.88
CA GLU A 496 91.24 43.42 -35.36
C GLU A 496 92.47 43.14 -36.25
N ASP A 497 92.50 42.03 -37.00
CA ASP A 497 93.55 41.75 -37.98
C ASP A 497 93.06 41.89 -39.43
N GLY A 498 93.72 42.75 -40.19
CA GLY A 498 93.56 42.88 -41.64
C GLY A 498 94.79 42.36 -42.39
N VAL A 499 94.58 41.89 -43.63
CA VAL A 499 95.59 41.34 -44.56
C VAL A 499 96.05 39.91 -44.25
N GLY A 500 96.01 39.01 -45.24
CA GLY A 500 96.72 37.72 -45.18
C GLY A 500 96.07 36.55 -45.94
N ASP A 501 96.65 36.19 -47.08
CA ASP A 501 96.23 35.07 -47.95
C ASP A 501 96.00 33.73 -47.22
N THR A 502 94.76 33.22 -47.24
CA THR A 502 94.40 31.87 -46.71
C THR A 502 93.53 31.01 -47.65
N ASN A 503 93.18 31.51 -48.84
CA ASN A 503 92.19 30.91 -49.75
C ASN A 503 92.46 29.46 -50.19
N THR A 504 93.70 29.00 -50.20
CA THR A 504 94.05 27.63 -50.64
C THR A 504 93.71 26.56 -49.59
N THR A 505 93.72 26.90 -48.30
CA THR A 505 93.43 25.96 -47.20
C THR A 505 91.92 25.83 -46.95
N ILE A 506 91.17 26.89 -47.23
CA ILE A 506 89.71 26.97 -46.99
C ILE A 506 88.95 25.91 -47.80
N GLN A 507 89.29 25.74 -49.09
CA GLN A 507 88.64 24.77 -49.98
C GLN A 507 88.77 23.31 -49.49
N GLY A 508 89.90 22.95 -48.85
CA GLY A 508 90.09 21.63 -48.26
C GLY A 508 89.21 21.39 -47.03
N LYS A 509 88.91 22.44 -46.26
CA LYS A 509 88.00 22.39 -45.10
C LYS A 509 86.54 22.30 -45.57
N GLU A 510 86.16 23.08 -46.57
CA GLU A 510 84.82 23.03 -47.19
C GLU A 510 84.54 21.65 -47.82
N LEU A 511 85.53 21.04 -48.49
CA LEU A 511 85.42 19.67 -49.00
C LEU A 511 85.21 18.63 -47.88
N TYR A 512 85.93 18.75 -46.75
CA TYR A 512 85.76 17.84 -45.61
C TYR A 512 84.40 18.03 -44.92
N GLU A 513 83.92 19.26 -44.78
CA GLU A 513 82.59 19.57 -44.24
C GLU A 513 81.47 19.04 -45.15
N LEU A 514 81.64 19.13 -46.47
CA LEU A 514 80.75 18.49 -47.46
C LEU A 514 80.79 16.96 -47.39
N GLU A 515 81.96 16.33 -47.20
CA GLU A 515 82.06 14.88 -47.07
C GLU A 515 81.39 14.38 -45.77
N VAL A 516 81.58 15.09 -44.65
CA VAL A 516 80.87 14.80 -43.40
C VAL A 516 79.35 14.96 -43.59
N MET A 517 78.90 16.03 -44.26
CA MET A 517 77.48 16.22 -44.57
C MET A 517 76.92 15.11 -45.46
N MET A 518 77.68 14.66 -46.47
CA MET A 518 77.32 13.54 -47.33
C MET A 518 77.12 12.26 -46.51
N ARG A 519 78.07 11.90 -45.64
CA ARG A 519 77.97 10.72 -44.77
C ARG A 519 76.78 10.81 -43.80
N VAL A 520 76.44 12.00 -43.29
CA VAL A 520 75.23 12.24 -42.48
C VAL A 520 73.95 12.08 -43.30
N LYS A 521 73.92 12.52 -44.56
CA LYS A 521 72.76 12.29 -45.44
C LYS A 521 72.66 10.84 -45.91
N GLU A 522 73.76 10.12 -46.05
CA GLU A 522 73.76 8.68 -46.28
C GLU A 522 73.20 7.91 -45.07
N SER A 523 73.56 8.29 -43.84
CA SER A 523 73.01 7.65 -42.63
C SER A 523 71.55 8.02 -42.37
N GLU A 524 71.12 9.25 -42.66
CA GLU A 524 69.71 9.65 -42.64
C GLU A 524 68.89 8.84 -43.68
N VAL A 525 69.43 8.63 -44.88
CA VAL A 525 68.81 7.76 -45.90
C VAL A 525 68.80 6.29 -45.48
N GLN A 526 69.78 5.80 -44.71
CA GLN A 526 69.76 4.45 -44.14
C GLN A 526 68.71 4.32 -43.02
N TYR A 527 68.62 5.31 -42.12
CA TYR A 527 67.59 5.36 -41.08
C TYR A 527 66.18 5.35 -41.70
N LEU A 528 65.91 6.23 -42.69
CA LEU A 528 64.63 6.29 -43.37
C LEU A 528 64.29 4.97 -44.11
N LYS A 529 65.29 4.25 -44.64
CA LYS A 529 65.08 2.89 -45.20
C LYS A 529 64.74 1.85 -44.12
N GLN A 530 65.31 1.95 -42.92
CA GLN A 530 64.98 1.08 -41.80
C GLN A 530 63.57 1.36 -41.26
N GLU A 531 63.23 2.63 -41.07
CA GLU A 531 61.89 3.12 -40.68
C GLU A 531 60.81 2.62 -41.66
N ILE A 532 61.02 2.80 -42.96
CA ILE A 532 60.12 2.30 -44.02
C ILE A 532 59.93 0.78 -43.96
N ASN A 533 60.93 0.01 -43.49
CA ASN A 533 60.78 -1.42 -43.29
C ASN A 533 60.02 -1.76 -41.99
N SER A 534 60.26 -1.07 -40.88
CA SER A 534 59.50 -1.26 -39.62
C SER A 534 58.01 -1.01 -39.84
N LEU A 535 57.67 0.17 -40.37
CA LEU A 535 56.29 0.57 -40.66
C LEU A 535 55.60 -0.40 -41.65
N LYS A 536 56.36 -1.05 -42.54
CA LYS A 536 55.86 -2.05 -43.50
C LYS A 536 55.61 -3.42 -42.84
N ASP A 537 56.37 -3.80 -41.81
CA ASP A 537 56.15 -5.04 -41.06
C ASP A 537 55.07 -4.87 -39.98
N GLU A 538 54.99 -3.70 -39.34
CA GLU A 538 53.85 -3.27 -38.51
C GLU A 538 52.54 -3.25 -39.31
N LEU A 539 52.55 -2.64 -40.51
CA LEU A 539 51.40 -2.66 -41.42
C LEU A 539 50.99 -4.08 -41.83
N GLN A 540 51.93 -5.03 -41.90
CA GLN A 540 51.61 -6.45 -42.10
C GLN A 540 51.06 -7.11 -40.83
N ALA A 541 51.54 -6.77 -39.64
CA ALA A 541 50.99 -7.26 -38.37
C ALA A 541 49.53 -6.81 -38.23
N ALA A 542 49.25 -5.51 -38.32
CA ALA A 542 47.90 -4.96 -38.30
C ALA A 542 46.97 -5.55 -39.38
N GLN A 543 47.51 -5.98 -40.54
CA GLN A 543 46.72 -6.71 -41.55
C GLN A 543 46.39 -8.16 -41.15
N ARG A 544 47.28 -8.85 -40.42
CA ARG A 544 47.01 -10.18 -39.85
C ARG A 544 45.98 -10.07 -38.72
N ASP A 545 46.15 -9.11 -37.83
CA ASP A 545 45.25 -8.88 -36.68
C ASP A 545 43.85 -8.48 -37.15
N LYS A 546 43.77 -7.59 -38.16
CA LYS A 546 42.51 -7.28 -38.84
C LYS A 546 41.87 -8.53 -39.45
N LYS A 547 42.64 -9.42 -40.09
CA LYS A 547 42.07 -10.67 -40.64
C LYS A 547 41.53 -11.54 -39.50
N TYR A 548 42.31 -11.77 -38.44
CA TYR A 548 41.90 -12.56 -37.28
C TYR A 548 40.62 -12.01 -36.62
N ALA A 549 40.54 -10.70 -36.39
CA ALA A 549 39.33 -10.05 -35.88
C ALA A 549 38.13 -10.14 -36.84
N THR A 550 38.37 -10.08 -38.16
CA THR A 550 37.32 -10.23 -39.18
C THR A 550 36.80 -11.67 -39.24
N ASP A 551 37.68 -12.66 -39.10
CA ASP A 551 37.29 -14.07 -39.11
C ASP A 551 36.57 -14.43 -37.80
N LYS A 552 37.12 -14.06 -36.63
CA LYS A 552 36.45 -14.23 -35.33
C LYS A 552 35.07 -13.55 -35.24
N TYR A 553 34.87 -12.43 -35.94
CA TYR A 553 33.55 -11.80 -36.05
C TYR A 553 32.55 -12.65 -36.85
N LYS A 554 32.99 -13.34 -37.92
CA LYS A 554 32.14 -14.29 -38.66
C LYS A 554 31.79 -15.49 -37.78
N ASP A 555 32.77 -16.03 -37.06
CA ASP A 555 32.58 -17.21 -36.20
C ASP A 555 31.50 -16.91 -35.14
N ILE A 556 31.59 -15.76 -34.46
CA ILE A 556 30.57 -15.27 -33.53
C ILE A 556 29.21 -15.06 -34.24
N TYR A 557 29.20 -14.55 -35.47
CA TYR A 557 27.96 -14.37 -36.24
C TYR A 557 27.32 -15.71 -36.64
N THR A 558 28.10 -16.73 -36.99
CA THR A 558 27.59 -18.08 -37.27
C THR A 558 27.06 -18.76 -36.02
N GLU A 559 27.75 -18.66 -34.89
CA GLU A 559 27.26 -19.19 -33.60
C GLU A 559 25.94 -18.51 -33.18
N LEU A 560 25.87 -17.18 -33.26
CA LEU A 560 24.62 -16.45 -33.01
C LEU A 560 23.50 -16.86 -33.98
N SER A 561 23.81 -17.16 -35.24
CA SER A 561 22.82 -17.65 -36.20
C SER A 561 22.35 -19.08 -35.88
N ILE A 562 23.24 -19.94 -35.38
CA ILE A 562 22.91 -21.32 -34.95
C ILE A 562 22.05 -21.28 -33.68
N VAL A 563 22.45 -20.50 -32.67
CA VAL A 563 21.68 -20.31 -31.43
C VAL A 563 20.30 -19.71 -31.72
N LYS A 564 20.21 -18.72 -32.61
CA LYS A 564 18.93 -18.15 -33.06
C LYS A 564 18.05 -19.21 -33.73
N ALA A 565 18.60 -19.97 -34.69
CA ALA A 565 17.86 -21.04 -35.36
C ALA A 565 17.48 -22.20 -34.42
N LYS A 566 18.22 -22.43 -33.32
CA LYS A 566 17.81 -23.33 -32.24
C LYS A 566 16.63 -22.75 -31.46
N ALA A 567 16.75 -21.52 -30.95
CA ALA A 567 15.69 -20.86 -30.20
C ALA A 567 14.39 -20.74 -31.00
N GLU A 568 14.45 -20.48 -32.31
CA GLU A 568 13.28 -20.42 -33.19
C GLU A 568 12.58 -21.78 -33.34
N ARG A 569 13.33 -22.89 -33.41
CA ARG A 569 12.76 -24.26 -33.39
C ARG A 569 12.20 -24.65 -32.04
N ASP A 570 12.90 -24.31 -30.96
CA ASP A 570 12.48 -24.66 -29.60
C ASP A 570 11.21 -23.85 -29.20
N LEU A 571 11.10 -22.59 -29.67
CA LEU A 571 9.86 -21.80 -29.61
C LEU A 571 8.73 -22.38 -30.48
N GLY A 572 9.05 -22.98 -31.63
CA GLY A 572 8.09 -23.73 -32.44
C GLY A 572 7.52 -24.91 -31.64
N ARG A 573 8.39 -25.81 -31.17
CA ARG A 573 8.01 -26.97 -30.34
C ARG A 573 7.18 -26.58 -29.11
N LEU A 574 7.50 -25.47 -28.44
CA LEU A 574 6.73 -24.98 -27.30
C LEU A 574 5.34 -24.44 -27.69
N ARG A 575 5.17 -23.89 -28.90
CA ARG A 575 3.85 -23.54 -29.46
C ARG A 575 3.05 -24.79 -29.81
N ASP A 576 3.69 -25.78 -30.44
CA ASP A 576 3.07 -27.06 -30.79
C ASP A 576 2.59 -27.79 -29.52
N GLN A 577 3.42 -27.81 -28.46
CA GLN A 577 3.06 -28.37 -27.15
C GLN A 577 1.93 -27.59 -26.46
N LEU A 578 1.92 -26.25 -26.56
CA LEU A 578 0.86 -25.41 -26.02
C LEU A 578 -0.46 -25.62 -26.78
N GLN A 579 -0.42 -25.77 -28.10
CA GLN A 579 -1.58 -26.09 -28.93
C GLN A 579 -2.14 -27.47 -28.57
N LEU A 580 -1.30 -28.50 -28.50
CA LEU A 580 -1.71 -29.84 -28.05
C LEU A 580 -2.29 -29.83 -26.64
N ALA A 581 -1.82 -28.96 -25.74
CA ALA A 581 -2.40 -28.79 -24.41
C ALA A 581 -3.79 -28.13 -24.44
N HIS A 582 -4.01 -27.09 -25.26
CA HIS A 582 -5.36 -26.51 -25.44
C HIS A 582 -6.33 -27.50 -26.11
N GLU A 583 -5.87 -28.25 -27.11
CA GLU A 583 -6.64 -29.31 -27.77
C GLU A 583 -7.02 -30.43 -26.79
N ALA A 584 -6.10 -30.85 -25.92
CA ALA A 584 -6.36 -31.83 -24.85
C ALA A 584 -7.29 -31.30 -23.74
N LEU A 585 -7.34 -29.98 -23.52
CA LEU A 585 -8.28 -29.32 -22.61
C LEU A 585 -9.64 -29.04 -23.25
N GLY A 586 -9.82 -29.32 -24.55
CA GLY A 586 -11.08 -29.13 -25.28
C GLY A 586 -11.42 -27.67 -25.59
N GLU A 587 -10.47 -26.74 -25.45
CA GLU A 587 -10.67 -25.35 -25.86
C GLU A 587 -10.47 -25.20 -27.38
N PRO A 588 -11.34 -24.44 -28.10
CA PRO A 588 -11.17 -24.23 -29.53
C PRO A 588 -9.92 -23.39 -29.82
N ALA A 589 -9.03 -23.92 -30.67
CA ALA A 589 -7.74 -23.30 -30.97
C ALA A 589 -7.88 -21.88 -31.56
N LEU A 590 -7.23 -20.90 -30.94
CA LEU A 590 -7.18 -19.51 -31.40
C LEU A 590 -6.13 -19.32 -32.51
N GLU A 591 -6.48 -19.73 -33.72
CA GLU A 591 -5.81 -19.30 -34.95
C GLU A 591 -6.00 -17.77 -35.18
N GLU A 592 -5.16 -16.90 -34.57
CA GLU A 592 -4.81 -15.57 -35.16
C GLU A 592 -3.69 -14.79 -34.43
N VAL A 593 -2.45 -15.32 -34.32
CA VAL A 593 -1.27 -14.50 -33.92
C VAL A 593 -0.02 -14.71 -34.82
N GLU A 594 -0.23 -15.11 -36.07
CA GLU A 594 0.82 -15.29 -37.10
C GLU A 594 1.02 -14.03 -37.99
N ARG A 595 1.28 -12.86 -37.36
CA ARG A 595 1.92 -11.70 -38.04
C ARG A 595 2.50 -10.64 -37.10
N GLY A 596 3.47 -11.03 -36.26
CA GLY A 596 4.08 -10.16 -35.24
C GLY A 596 5.61 -10.15 -35.18
N GLY A 597 6.32 -10.40 -36.30
CA GLY A 597 7.78 -10.46 -36.34
C GLY A 597 8.47 -9.12 -36.03
N TYR A 598 8.89 -8.93 -34.78
CA TYR A 598 9.63 -7.73 -34.34
C TYR A 598 11.08 -7.72 -34.89
N ASP A 599 11.27 -7.06 -36.03
CA ASP A 599 12.60 -6.80 -36.61
C ASP A 599 13.37 -5.72 -35.81
N ILE A 600 14.01 -6.19 -34.73
CA ILE A 600 14.80 -5.37 -33.79
C ILE A 600 15.88 -4.53 -34.50
N MET A 601 16.37 -4.95 -35.67
CA MET A 601 17.44 -4.25 -36.41
C MET A 601 17.00 -2.94 -37.08
N LYS A 602 15.71 -2.60 -37.09
CA LYS A 602 15.20 -1.34 -37.70
C LYS A 602 14.74 -0.27 -36.70
N SER A 603 14.72 -0.58 -35.40
CA SER A 603 14.28 0.34 -34.33
C SER A 603 15.27 1.50 -34.10
N LYS A 604 15.05 2.66 -34.73
CA LYS A 604 15.73 3.93 -34.39
C LYS A 604 15.18 4.56 -33.09
N SER A 605 15.18 3.80 -32.01
CA SER A 605 14.64 4.20 -30.70
C SER A 605 15.59 3.81 -29.58
N ASN A 606 16.00 4.78 -28.76
CA ASN A 606 16.93 4.56 -27.64
C ASN A 606 16.43 3.45 -26.69
N PRO A 607 17.32 2.57 -26.18
CA PRO A 607 16.93 1.48 -25.29
C PRO A 607 16.43 2.00 -23.94
N ASP A 608 15.38 1.36 -23.42
CA ASP A 608 14.61 1.87 -22.28
C ASP A 608 15.30 1.75 -20.90
N ILE A 609 16.54 1.24 -20.90
CA ILE A 609 17.44 1.13 -19.74
C ILE A 609 17.59 2.48 -19.02
N LEU A 610 17.67 3.59 -19.76
CA LEU A 610 17.78 4.93 -19.18
C LEU A 610 16.50 5.39 -18.46
N LYS A 611 15.30 4.94 -18.89
CA LYS A 611 14.05 5.21 -18.14
C LYS A 611 13.98 4.36 -16.87
N MET A 612 14.43 3.10 -16.91
CA MET A 612 14.53 2.25 -15.71
C MET A 612 15.43 2.88 -14.65
N ALA A 613 16.62 3.36 -15.04
CA ALA A 613 17.54 4.05 -14.14
C ALA A 613 16.92 5.33 -13.52
N ALA A 614 16.27 6.17 -14.34
CA ALA A 614 15.59 7.38 -13.85
C ALA A 614 14.39 7.07 -12.93
N ALA A 615 13.69 5.95 -13.15
CA ALA A 615 12.62 5.48 -12.27
C ALA A 615 13.15 4.91 -10.95
N ALA A 616 14.31 4.24 -10.96
CA ALA A 616 14.99 3.76 -9.76
C ALA A 616 15.47 4.93 -8.88
N ALA A 617 16.10 5.95 -9.46
CA ALA A 617 16.49 7.17 -8.74
C ALA A 617 15.29 7.89 -8.10
N LYS A 618 14.17 8.02 -8.82
CA LYS A 618 12.94 8.60 -8.26
C LYS A 618 12.25 7.73 -7.21
N ARG A 619 12.57 6.43 -7.11
CA ARG A 619 12.17 5.58 -5.99
C ARG A 619 13.06 5.82 -4.77
N SER A 620 14.40 5.86 -4.93
CA SER A 620 15.30 6.10 -3.79
C SER A 620 15.11 7.49 -3.17
N GLU A 621 14.89 8.55 -3.96
CA GLU A 621 14.52 9.89 -3.44
C GLU A 621 13.24 9.86 -2.58
N ARG A 622 12.22 9.09 -3.01
CA ARG A 622 10.98 8.92 -2.24
C ARG A 622 11.23 8.16 -0.94
N THR A 623 11.97 7.05 -0.99
CA THR A 623 12.34 6.27 0.21
C THR A 623 13.14 7.10 1.21
N MET A 624 14.04 7.99 0.75
CA MET A 624 14.78 8.92 1.63
C MET A 624 13.85 9.94 2.31
N ARG A 625 12.91 10.56 1.57
CA ARG A 625 11.87 11.42 2.16
C ARG A 625 11.00 10.66 3.18
N SER A 626 10.63 9.41 2.89
CA SER A 626 9.81 8.59 3.81
C SER A 626 10.54 8.22 5.11
N LYS A 627 11.87 8.12 5.11
CA LYS A 627 12.66 7.89 6.34
C LYS A 627 12.72 9.14 7.21
N SER A 628 13.05 10.30 6.61
CA SER A 628 13.12 11.59 7.30
C SER A 628 11.81 11.95 8.03
N LEU A 629 10.65 11.67 7.43
CA LEU A 629 9.34 11.84 8.08
C LEU A 629 9.05 10.86 9.23
N LYS A 630 9.74 9.72 9.30
CA LYS A 630 9.57 8.71 10.37
C LYS A 630 10.51 8.92 11.56
N GLU A 631 11.62 9.62 11.35
CA GLU A 631 12.63 9.90 12.38
C GLU A 631 12.31 11.18 13.18
N GLY A 632 11.55 12.13 12.60
CA GLY A 632 11.18 13.40 13.24
C GLY A 632 9.95 13.40 14.17
N LEU A 633 9.29 12.25 14.41
CA LEU A 633 8.07 12.16 15.24
C LEU A 633 8.36 11.49 16.60
N THR A 634 7.89 12.08 17.70
CA THR A 634 8.00 11.49 19.05
C THR A 634 7.03 10.30 19.22
N ALA A 635 7.17 9.52 20.31
CA ALA A 635 6.42 8.29 20.50
C ALA A 635 4.89 8.49 20.53
N GLU A 636 4.41 9.52 21.24
CA GLU A 636 2.98 9.86 21.36
C GLU A 636 2.36 10.21 19.99
N GLN A 637 3.10 10.94 19.15
CA GLN A 637 2.67 11.29 17.79
C GLN A 637 2.52 10.08 16.85
N ARG A 638 3.07 8.92 17.23
CA ARG A 638 2.93 7.66 16.48
C ARG A 638 1.73 6.83 16.96
N LEU A 639 1.31 6.95 18.22
CA LEU A 639 0.08 6.36 18.75
C LEU A 639 -1.16 7.00 18.11
N HIS A 640 -1.18 8.35 18.09
CA HIS A 640 -2.33 9.13 17.61
C HIS A 640 -2.61 9.00 16.09
N LEU A 641 -1.78 8.24 15.35
CA LEU A 641 -1.96 7.89 13.93
C LEU A 641 -2.72 6.57 13.70
N PHE A 642 -2.98 5.77 14.74
CA PHE A 642 -3.73 4.51 14.64
C PHE A 642 -5.06 4.52 15.41
N GLU A 643 -5.24 5.42 16.38
CA GLU A 643 -6.52 5.68 17.04
C GLU A 643 -7.39 6.63 16.21
N ASN A 644 -8.00 6.10 15.15
CA ASN A 644 -9.27 6.57 14.58
C ASN A 644 -9.79 5.55 13.53
N LYS A 645 -10.49 4.54 14.02
CA LYS A 645 -11.50 3.80 13.26
C LYS A 645 -12.82 3.91 14.02
N ASP A 646 -13.79 4.61 13.46
CA ASP A 646 -15.13 4.71 14.03
C ASP A 646 -15.77 3.33 14.19
N THR A 647 -15.98 2.90 15.43
CA THR A 647 -17.05 1.97 15.76
C THR A 647 -18.36 2.75 15.80
N LYS A 648 -19.17 2.61 14.75
CA LYS A 648 -20.59 2.99 14.79
C LYS A 648 -21.44 1.77 14.51
N GLU A 649 -22.14 1.34 15.56
CA GLU A 649 -23.28 0.45 15.48
C GLU A 649 -24.43 1.19 14.81
N PHE A 650 -25.11 0.53 13.86
CA PHE A 650 -26.58 0.49 13.71
C PHE A 650 -26.95 -0.62 12.72
#